data_AF-A0A937TC22-F1
#
_entry.id   AF-A0A937TC22-F1
#
_cell.length_a   1.000
_cell.length_b   1.000
_cell.length_c   1.000
_cell.angle_alpha   90.00
_cell.angle_beta   90.00
_cell.angle_gamma   90.00
#
_symmetry.space_group_name_H-M   'P 1'
#
loop_
_entity.id
_entity.type
_entity.pdbx_description
1 polymer ?
#
loop_
_entity_poly.entity_id
_entity_poly.type
_entity_poly.pdbx_seq_one_letter_code
_entity_poly.pdbx_strand_id
1 'polypeptide(L)'
;MGGVYPMVVKKASSSRAKPSQKPAKATSKSKKKAPAKAKTAPKPKPAAKAKKAAPKKVAAKKAVAKAPARKKAAPKKKAATKSAAAEKKAAPKKAAPKKAAAKKAAAKKAAKTKVASKAKAKKSAAKKSAPKPVEVEPEAKIPVDEEVDAAGDKTGEEGAEEDVEKVPSEDEQAEQYALDPKKREERSEKIKDLIKLAEDQGYLTFEDINETLPDDVISADEVGAYLALLKGMDIEIIESADVDRYKKKSAKKAATGRTKLDFFDDPIRMYLHQMGQVPLLTREQEVEICKRIEKAEIGVRTMFNLIGVAATKYLALVERLENSDERFDRIVIDKFVESREDYMGLLPRIKGEIDRGQKLLMKQYTDSAKRNATSQLKSRREKAMIKTRERLSKSFNKLHFKQKVIEQMAGEVDKTSQVFLQALRHQDVLLKRRTSKKRERDLSSNRKLMRELEHEFCIGRDEVKTFIQEMRLHMRQGQQARTEMVEANLRLVISIVKKYMNRGLSFLDLIQEGNTGLMKAVEKFEYRRGYKFSTYATWWIRQAATRAIADQARTIRIPVHMIETINKLLRVQKKLVQELGREPTPEEAAEEMDLPVERVRAVYKMAQQPISLQSPVGDGDDAHFGDFIEDKSAENPSEMTAYSMLKDRLRDVLDTLTERERAVLDYRFGLTDGYSRTLEEVGREFNVTRERIRQIEAKALRKLRHPTRMRKLEGFLEMR
;
A
#
# COMPACT_ATOMS: atom_id res chain seq x y z
N MET A 1 2.40 -45.39 21.93
CA MET A 1 2.76 -44.26 22.83
C MET A 1 2.60 -42.98 22.00
N GLY A 2 2.11 -41.82 22.44
CA GLY A 2 1.90 -41.20 23.77
C GLY A 2 2.57 -39.80 23.73
N GLY A 3 1.99 -38.66 24.11
CA GLY A 3 0.64 -38.33 24.62
C GLY A 3 0.04 -37.08 23.94
N VAL A 4 -1.27 -36.81 24.06
CA VAL A 4 -1.92 -35.88 25.02
C VAL A 4 -2.21 -34.49 24.41
N TYR A 5 -3.50 -34.11 24.39
CA TYR A 5 -4.02 -32.80 23.98
C TYR A 5 -3.83 -31.74 25.09
N PRO A 6 -3.95 -30.44 24.77
CA PRO A 6 -5.22 -29.78 25.08
C PRO A 6 -5.81 -28.97 23.90
N MET A 7 -7.10 -29.17 23.61
CA MET A 7 -7.92 -28.16 22.93
C MET A 7 -8.60 -27.29 23.98
N VAL A 8 -8.47 -25.96 23.87
CA VAL A 8 -9.21 -25.00 24.68
C VAL A 8 -10.01 -24.08 23.76
N VAL A 9 -11.31 -24.31 23.67
CA VAL A 9 -12.25 -23.36 23.04
C VAL A 9 -12.55 -22.25 24.04
N LYS A 10 -11.91 -21.09 23.87
CA LYS A 10 -12.30 -19.84 24.55
C LYS A 10 -12.89 -18.87 23.53
N LYS A 11 -14.07 -18.32 23.84
CA LYS A 11 -14.62 -17.17 23.11
C LYS A 11 -13.67 -15.98 23.28
N ALA A 12 -13.25 -15.36 22.18
CA ALA A 12 -12.43 -14.17 22.21
C ALA A 12 -13.31 -12.91 22.22
N SER A 13 -13.36 -12.21 23.36
CA SER A 13 -13.82 -10.82 23.42
C SER A 13 -12.61 -9.89 23.28
N SER A 14 -12.77 -8.80 22.54
CA SER A 14 -11.70 -7.84 22.23
C SER A 14 -11.05 -7.23 23.48
N SER A 15 -9.71 -7.19 23.51
CA SER A 15 -8.94 -6.03 24.00
C SER A 15 -7.50 -6.09 23.48
N ARG A 16 -6.79 -4.96 23.55
CA ARG A 16 -5.67 -4.57 22.67
C ARG A 16 -4.35 -4.49 23.44
N ALA A 17 -3.33 -5.25 23.00
CA ALA A 17 -1.93 -5.07 23.41
C ALA A 17 -0.95 -5.46 22.28
N LYS A 18 0.19 -4.78 22.19
CA LYS A 18 1.31 -5.05 21.25
C LYS A 18 2.61 -5.36 22.05
N PRO A 19 3.70 -5.84 21.41
CA PRO A 19 4.53 -6.89 22.00
C PRO A 19 5.93 -6.46 22.48
N SER A 20 6.62 -7.40 23.14
CA SER A 20 8.07 -7.38 23.37
C SER A 20 8.68 -8.75 23.04
N GLN A 21 9.74 -8.79 22.22
CA GLN A 21 10.48 -10.01 21.86
C GLN A 21 11.85 -10.05 22.55
N LYS A 22 12.28 -11.24 23.02
CA LYS A 22 13.49 -11.96 22.54
C LYS A 22 13.70 -13.28 23.32
N PRO A 23 14.27 -14.34 22.71
CA PRO A 23 14.44 -15.66 23.34
C PRO A 23 15.83 -15.86 23.96
N ALA A 24 15.95 -16.83 24.87
CA ALA A 24 17.22 -17.28 25.45
C ALA A 24 17.79 -18.52 24.71
N LYS A 25 19.12 -18.65 24.67
CA LYS A 25 19.85 -19.85 24.20
C LYS A 25 20.11 -20.84 25.34
N ALA A 26 20.33 -22.12 25.01
CA ALA A 26 20.77 -23.13 25.97
C ALA A 26 21.73 -24.19 25.39
N THR A 27 23.00 -24.17 25.85
CA THR A 27 23.93 -25.33 25.98
C THR A 27 24.40 -26.02 24.66
N SER A 28 25.49 -26.82 24.59
CA SER A 28 26.39 -27.38 25.63
C SER A 28 27.80 -27.74 25.06
N LYS A 29 28.82 -27.90 25.96
CA LYS A 29 30.08 -28.70 25.79
C LYS A 29 31.15 -28.20 24.76
N SER A 30 32.47 -28.42 24.94
CA SER A 30 33.30 -28.82 26.11
C SER A 30 34.83 -28.77 25.88
N LYS A 31 35.61 -28.75 27.00
CA LYS A 31 37.04 -29.17 27.20
C LYS A 31 38.22 -28.20 26.85
N LYS A 32 38.98 -27.85 27.91
CA LYS A 32 40.45 -27.54 28.01
C LYS A 32 40.96 -26.31 27.21
N LYS A 33 42.02 -25.57 27.60
CA LYS A 33 43.07 -25.71 28.65
C LYS A 33 43.43 -24.30 29.22
N ALA A 34 44.09 -24.22 30.37
CA ALA A 34 44.56 -22.96 31.03
C ALA A 34 46.01 -22.59 30.59
N PRO A 35 46.69 -21.50 31.03
CA PRO A 35 46.44 -20.51 32.13
C PRO A 35 46.58 -19.02 31.65
N ALA A 36 46.82 -17.92 32.43
CA ALA A 36 47.23 -17.71 33.83
C ALA A 36 46.93 -16.27 34.38
N LYS A 37 47.05 -16.10 35.72
CA LYS A 37 47.24 -14.85 36.52
C LYS A 37 46.09 -13.80 36.56
N ALA A 38 45.93 -12.94 37.59
CA ALA A 38 46.20 -13.04 39.04
C ALA A 38 45.63 -11.81 39.83
N LYS A 39 45.01 -12.03 41.01
CA LYS A 39 44.75 -11.02 42.10
C LYS A 39 43.77 -9.85 41.74
N THR A 40 43.09 -9.12 42.64
CA THR A 40 42.91 -9.17 44.12
C THR A 40 41.51 -8.67 44.54
N ALA A 41 41.11 -8.89 45.80
CA ALA A 41 39.91 -8.30 46.45
C ALA A 41 40.33 -7.07 47.36
N PRO A 42 39.50 -6.39 48.20
CA PRO A 42 38.31 -6.86 48.92
C PRO A 42 37.12 -5.86 49.08
N LYS A 43 36.20 -6.21 49.99
CA LYS A 43 34.96 -5.53 50.47
C LYS A 43 35.24 -4.81 51.82
N PRO A 44 34.37 -3.89 52.34
CA PRO A 44 33.27 -4.33 53.23
C PRO A 44 31.99 -3.45 53.28
N LYS A 45 31.04 -3.84 54.15
CA LYS A 45 29.87 -3.07 54.67
C LYS A 45 29.99 -2.93 56.21
N PRO A 46 29.24 -2.02 56.87
CA PRO A 46 28.03 -2.40 57.64
C PRO A 46 26.78 -1.55 57.24
N ALA A 47 25.48 -1.86 57.45
CA ALA A 47 24.68 -2.53 58.50
C ALA A 47 24.23 -1.59 59.66
N ALA A 48 23.03 -1.68 60.27
CA ALA A 48 21.87 -2.60 60.10
C ALA A 48 20.55 -1.86 59.67
N LYS A 49 19.43 -1.63 60.41
CA LYS A 49 18.90 -2.01 61.75
C LYS A 49 17.38 -1.63 61.80
N ALA A 50 16.38 -2.52 62.08
CA ALA A 50 14.94 -2.18 61.93
C ALA A 50 13.88 -3.02 62.73
N LYS A 51 12.64 -2.47 62.89
CA LYS A 51 11.30 -3.02 63.33
C LYS A 51 10.25 -1.86 63.26
N LYS A 52 8.91 -1.93 63.41
CA LYS A 52 7.85 -2.95 63.76
C LYS A 52 6.73 -2.88 62.65
N ALA A 53 5.38 -2.70 62.72
CA ALA A 53 4.20 -2.80 63.64
C ALA A 53 2.85 -2.83 62.81
N ALA A 54 1.70 -3.21 63.41
CA ALA A 54 0.29 -3.10 62.90
C ALA A 54 -0.71 -3.26 64.09
N PRO A 55 -2.05 -2.94 64.03
CA PRO A 55 -3.08 -3.82 63.37
C PRO A 55 -4.53 -3.27 62.97
N LYS A 56 -5.19 -3.99 62.02
CA LYS A 56 -6.64 -4.40 61.92
C LYS A 56 -7.89 -3.46 61.80
N LYS A 57 -8.65 -3.67 60.69
CA LYS A 57 -10.16 -3.73 60.49
C LYS A 57 -10.99 -2.39 60.68
N VAL A 58 -12.30 -2.23 60.35
CA VAL A 58 -13.51 -3.10 60.16
C VAL A 58 -14.56 -2.49 59.15
N ALA A 59 -15.23 -3.33 58.32
CA ALA A 59 -16.60 -3.28 57.69
C ALA A 59 -17.26 -1.97 57.10
N ALA A 60 -18.42 -1.98 56.40
CA ALA A 60 -18.94 -2.81 55.27
C ALA A 60 -20.30 -2.28 54.68
N LYS A 61 -20.65 -2.75 53.46
CA LYS A 61 -22.02 -2.98 52.88
C LYS A 61 -22.94 -1.82 52.39
N LYS A 62 -23.43 -2.03 51.15
CA LYS A 62 -24.74 -1.66 50.53
C LYS A 62 -25.04 -0.17 50.21
N ALA A 63 -26.00 0.19 49.33
CA ALA A 63 -26.41 -0.27 47.97
C ALA A 63 -27.78 0.38 47.56
N VAL A 64 -28.21 0.15 46.30
CA VAL A 64 -29.61 0.24 45.77
C VAL A 64 -30.12 1.60 45.21
N ALA A 65 -29.69 1.88 43.97
CA ALA A 65 -30.51 1.91 42.73
C ALA A 65 -31.59 3.00 42.41
N LYS A 66 -31.97 2.95 41.11
CA LYS A 66 -33.15 3.51 40.40
C LYS A 66 -33.14 4.97 39.90
N ALA A 67 -32.99 5.07 38.56
CA ALA A 67 -33.63 6.05 37.65
C ALA A 67 -35.17 5.73 37.53
N PRO A 68 -36.04 6.41 36.69
CA PRO A 68 -35.69 7.17 35.48
C PRO A 68 -36.61 8.34 34.99
N ALA A 69 -36.19 8.95 33.86
CA ALA A 69 -36.99 9.37 32.70
C ALA A 69 -38.00 10.57 32.71
N ARG A 70 -37.75 11.47 31.74
CA ARG A 70 -38.70 12.10 30.78
C ARG A 70 -39.97 12.82 31.31
N LYS A 71 -40.10 14.12 30.99
CA LYS A 71 -40.92 14.62 29.85
C LYS A 71 -40.81 16.14 29.57
N LYS A 72 -41.17 16.46 28.32
CA LYS A 72 -41.44 17.75 27.66
C LYS A 72 -41.98 18.89 28.56
N ALA A 73 -41.57 20.14 28.28
CA ALA A 73 -42.44 21.20 27.72
C ALA A 73 -41.69 22.53 27.42
N ALA A 74 -42.29 23.35 26.56
CA ALA A 74 -42.05 24.79 26.33
C ALA A 74 -43.46 25.45 26.21
N PRO A 75 -43.70 26.76 25.92
CA PRO A 75 -42.77 27.86 25.56
C PRO A 75 -43.15 29.29 26.09
N LYS A 76 -42.54 30.34 25.52
CA LYS A 76 -43.03 31.75 25.31
C LYS A 76 -43.20 32.74 26.51
N LYS A 77 -42.33 33.78 26.48
CA LYS A 77 -42.56 35.25 26.61
C LYS A 77 -43.83 35.80 27.34
N LYS A 78 -43.64 36.73 28.30
CA LYS A 78 -43.91 38.20 28.17
C LYS A 78 -43.73 39.03 29.47
N ALA A 79 -43.06 40.19 29.35
CA ALA A 79 -43.26 41.47 30.10
C ALA A 79 -43.10 41.47 31.65
N ALA A 80 -43.04 42.60 32.39
CA ALA A 80 -43.15 44.04 32.07
C ALA A 80 -42.43 44.96 33.10
N THR A 81 -42.25 46.26 32.78
CA THR A 81 -41.93 47.41 33.69
C THR A 81 -40.49 47.47 34.28
N LYS A 82 -39.93 48.62 34.72
CA LYS A 82 -40.45 50.01 34.93
C LYS A 82 -39.31 51.08 34.94
N SER A 83 -39.58 52.31 34.45
CA SER A 83 -38.98 53.64 34.82
C SER A 83 -37.44 53.89 34.80
N ALA A 84 -36.90 55.12 34.57
CA ALA A 84 -37.39 56.37 33.96
C ALA A 84 -36.24 57.43 33.80
N ALA A 85 -36.39 58.39 32.86
CA ALA A 85 -35.70 59.70 32.73
C ALA A 85 -34.16 59.76 32.53
N ALA A 86 -33.56 60.70 31.78
CA ALA A 86 -34.00 61.69 30.77
C ALA A 86 -32.75 62.34 30.11
N GLU A 87 -32.68 62.80 28.85
CA GLU A 87 -33.58 62.66 27.67
C GLU A 87 -32.77 62.62 26.34
N LYS A 88 -31.93 63.62 26.02
CA LYS A 88 -32.26 64.82 25.18
C LYS A 88 -31.17 64.95 24.09
N LYS A 89 -31.30 65.57 22.91
CA LYS A 89 -32.29 66.43 22.20
C LYS A 89 -32.26 66.04 20.70
N ALA A 90 -33.32 66.20 19.89
CA ALA A 90 -33.40 65.57 18.55
C ALA A 90 -34.29 66.27 17.48
N ALA A 91 -34.22 65.75 16.24
CA ALA A 91 -35.23 65.79 15.15
C ALA A 91 -35.23 67.05 14.21
N PRO A 92 -36.02 67.14 13.10
CA PRO A 92 -37.03 66.18 12.57
C PRO A 92 -37.28 66.02 11.02
N LYS A 93 -37.90 64.88 10.62
CA LYS A 93 -38.78 64.65 9.41
C LYS A 93 -38.07 64.75 8.02
N LYS A 94 -38.49 64.15 6.89
CA LYS A 94 -39.77 63.69 6.21
C LYS A 94 -39.58 62.23 5.67
N ALA A 95 -40.42 61.51 4.88
CA ALA A 95 -41.85 61.48 4.43
C ALA A 95 -42.16 60.06 3.80
N ALA A 96 -43.37 59.78 3.28
CA ALA A 96 -43.76 58.50 2.61
C ALA A 96 -44.89 58.67 1.53
N PRO A 97 -45.70 57.66 1.10
CA PRO A 97 -45.49 56.87 -0.14
C PRO A 97 -46.65 56.92 -1.19
N LYS A 98 -46.43 56.34 -2.40
CA LYS A 98 -47.36 55.98 -3.52
C LYS A 98 -46.72 54.81 -4.34
N LYS A 99 -47.29 54.14 -5.37
CA LYS A 99 -48.54 54.28 -6.19
C LYS A 99 -49.22 52.89 -6.40
N ALA A 100 -49.70 52.56 -7.63
CA ALA A 100 -50.51 51.38 -7.95
C ALA A 100 -50.49 51.00 -9.47
N ALA A 101 -50.80 49.73 -9.78
CA ALA A 101 -51.53 49.15 -10.95
C ALA A 101 -51.16 49.52 -12.43
N ALA A 102 -51.67 48.87 -13.50
CA ALA A 102 -51.92 47.45 -13.89
C ALA A 102 -52.66 47.41 -15.27
N LYS A 103 -52.49 46.32 -16.05
CA LYS A 103 -53.28 45.89 -17.25
C LYS A 103 -53.18 46.67 -18.58
N LYS A 104 -52.86 45.94 -19.68
CA LYS A 104 -53.42 45.90 -21.07
C LYS A 104 -52.51 44.99 -21.95
N ALA A 105 -52.90 44.40 -23.10
CA ALA A 105 -54.20 44.21 -23.76
C ALA A 105 -54.30 42.85 -24.53
N ALA A 106 -54.37 42.87 -25.89
CA ALA A 106 -54.77 41.79 -26.83
C ALA A 106 -54.52 42.27 -28.30
N ALA A 107 -54.71 41.56 -29.44
CA ALA A 107 -54.63 40.15 -29.93
C ALA A 107 -54.86 40.18 -31.50
N LYS A 108 -55.45 39.28 -32.35
CA LYS A 108 -56.26 38.03 -32.23
C LYS A 108 -56.56 37.27 -33.58
N LYS A 109 -55.60 36.69 -34.35
CA LYS A 109 -55.89 35.76 -35.50
C LYS A 109 -54.94 34.55 -35.48
N ALA A 110 -55.30 33.25 -35.50
CA ALA A 110 -56.38 32.40 -36.08
C ALA A 110 -55.96 31.74 -37.43
N ALA A 111 -56.23 30.45 -37.74
CA ALA A 111 -57.14 29.44 -37.17
C ALA A 111 -56.55 27.98 -37.17
N LYS A 112 -56.93 27.06 -36.26
CA LYS A 112 -57.82 25.83 -36.40
C LYS A 112 -57.35 24.78 -37.45
N THR A 113 -57.47 23.45 -37.30
CA THR A 113 -58.39 22.51 -36.56
C THR A 113 -57.64 21.29 -35.95
N LYS A 114 -58.01 20.70 -34.79
CA LYS A 114 -58.97 19.56 -34.52
C LYS A 114 -58.76 18.27 -35.35
N VAL A 115 -58.92 17.02 -34.85
CA VAL A 115 -59.15 16.42 -33.50
C VAL A 115 -58.76 14.92 -33.48
N ALA A 116 -58.63 14.29 -32.29
CA ALA A 116 -58.14 12.92 -32.05
C ALA A 116 -59.09 11.74 -32.43
N SER A 117 -58.56 10.49 -32.58
CA SER A 117 -58.73 9.39 -31.59
C SER A 117 -58.59 7.92 -32.08
N LYS A 118 -58.02 7.07 -31.20
CA LYS A 118 -58.25 5.62 -30.91
C LYS A 118 -58.63 4.57 -32.01
N ALA A 119 -57.67 3.64 -32.24
CA ALA A 119 -57.66 2.25 -31.69
C ALA A 119 -58.00 0.99 -32.54
N LYS A 120 -57.21 -0.07 -32.23
CA LYS A 120 -57.47 -1.55 -32.21
C LYS A 120 -57.38 -2.42 -33.49
N ALA A 121 -56.76 -3.59 -33.25
CA ALA A 121 -57.02 -4.92 -33.84
C ALA A 121 -56.53 -5.25 -35.28
N LYS A 122 -56.24 -6.52 -35.67
CA LYS A 122 -55.72 -7.75 -34.98
C LYS A 122 -55.48 -8.86 -36.05
N LYS A 123 -54.43 -9.70 -35.92
CA LYS A 123 -54.18 -10.96 -36.70
C LYS A 123 -53.91 -10.80 -38.23
N SER A 124 -53.34 -11.76 -38.99
CA SER A 124 -52.38 -12.86 -38.72
C SER A 124 -51.95 -13.64 -39.99
N ALA A 125 -50.66 -14.04 -40.09
CA ALA A 125 -50.10 -15.13 -40.94
C ALA A 125 -50.25 -15.02 -42.50
N ALA A 126 -49.44 -15.66 -43.36
CA ALA A 126 -48.35 -16.64 -43.16
C ALA A 126 -46.93 -16.00 -43.29
N LYS A 127 -45.95 -16.35 -44.15
CA LYS A 127 -45.76 -17.29 -45.30
C LYS A 127 -44.33 -17.90 -45.25
N LYS A 128 -43.69 -18.23 -46.40
CA LYS A 128 -42.33 -18.81 -46.54
C LYS A 128 -41.70 -18.45 -47.89
N SER A 129 -40.40 -18.12 -47.91
CA SER A 129 -39.35 -18.71 -48.79
C SER A 129 -37.99 -18.02 -48.55
N ALA A 130 -36.88 -18.67 -48.90
CA ALA A 130 -35.50 -18.14 -48.91
C ALA A 130 -34.82 -18.49 -50.26
N PRO A 131 -33.70 -17.84 -50.66
CA PRO A 131 -32.38 -18.30 -50.20
C PRO A 131 -31.33 -17.18 -49.91
N LYS A 132 -30.10 -17.60 -49.59
CA LYS A 132 -28.81 -16.85 -49.48
C LYS A 132 -27.98 -17.02 -50.79
N PRO A 133 -26.73 -16.50 -50.95
CA PRO A 133 -25.84 -15.65 -50.10
C PRO A 133 -25.53 -14.27 -50.80
N VAL A 134 -24.58 -13.37 -50.43
CA VAL A 134 -23.10 -13.45 -50.24
C VAL A 134 -22.53 -12.19 -49.53
N GLU A 135 -21.51 -12.41 -48.69
CA GLU A 135 -20.36 -11.58 -48.19
C GLU A 135 -20.38 -10.10 -47.71
N VAL A 136 -19.56 -9.91 -46.64
CA VAL A 136 -18.72 -8.75 -46.24
C VAL A 136 -19.31 -7.53 -45.49
N GLU A 137 -18.49 -7.04 -44.55
CA GLU A 137 -18.67 -5.96 -43.54
C GLU A 137 -18.06 -4.61 -44.05
N PRO A 138 -18.01 -3.46 -43.32
CA PRO A 138 -18.31 -3.26 -41.89
C PRO A 138 -19.02 -1.95 -41.46
N GLU A 139 -19.21 -1.87 -40.13
CA GLU A 139 -19.43 -0.69 -39.26
C GLU A 139 -20.58 0.30 -39.51
N ALA A 140 -21.44 0.41 -38.48
CA ALA A 140 -22.13 1.64 -38.11
C ALA A 140 -22.01 1.86 -36.60
N LYS A 141 -21.39 2.97 -36.18
CA LYS A 141 -21.40 3.43 -34.78
C LYS A 141 -22.69 4.21 -34.52
N ILE A 142 -23.29 4.03 -33.34
CA ILE A 142 -24.46 4.82 -32.88
C ILE A 142 -23.97 5.81 -31.82
N PRO A 143 -24.33 7.11 -31.90
CA PRO A 143 -23.83 8.15 -31.00
C PRO A 143 -24.60 8.20 -29.66
N VAL A 144 -23.96 8.83 -28.67
CA VAL A 144 -24.61 9.47 -27.51
C VAL A 144 -23.77 10.72 -27.19
N ASP A 145 -24.40 11.89 -27.21
CA ASP A 145 -23.77 13.20 -27.00
C ASP A 145 -24.06 13.77 -25.58
N GLU A 146 -23.93 15.09 -25.40
CA GLU A 146 -24.03 15.86 -24.13
C GLU A 146 -22.83 15.62 -23.17
N GLU A 147 -21.67 16.26 -23.32
CA GLU A 147 -21.33 17.70 -23.29
C GLU A 147 -21.30 18.37 -21.91
N VAL A 148 -20.15 18.98 -21.57
CA VAL A 148 -20.10 20.36 -21.07
C VAL A 148 -18.82 21.05 -21.58
N ASP A 149 -19.02 21.87 -22.61
CA ASP A 149 -18.29 23.09 -22.98
C ASP A 149 -16.75 23.16 -22.86
N ALA A 150 -16.11 23.13 -24.03
CA ALA A 150 -14.90 23.92 -24.29
C ALA A 150 -14.94 24.48 -25.72
N ALA A 151 -15.53 25.66 -25.89
CA ALA A 151 -15.28 26.49 -27.08
C ALA A 151 -14.05 27.37 -26.80
N GLY A 152 -13.08 27.55 -27.70
CA GLY A 152 -12.96 27.02 -29.06
C GLY A 152 -12.95 28.14 -30.09
N ASP A 153 -11.76 28.50 -30.55
CA ASP A 153 -11.54 29.23 -31.81
C ASP A 153 -10.76 28.33 -32.78
N LYS A 154 -10.88 28.56 -34.09
CA LYS A 154 -10.44 27.63 -35.14
C LYS A 154 -9.75 28.33 -36.32
N THR A 155 -8.42 28.31 -36.29
CA THR A 155 -7.55 28.21 -37.48
C THR A 155 -6.33 27.37 -37.09
N GLY A 156 -5.94 26.29 -37.77
CA GLY A 156 -6.57 25.62 -38.91
C GLY A 156 -5.53 25.24 -39.96
N GLU A 157 -4.88 24.09 -39.80
CA GLU A 157 -3.92 23.56 -40.77
C GLU A 157 -3.87 22.02 -40.71
N GLU A 158 -3.31 21.40 -41.75
CA GLU A 158 -3.37 19.95 -41.99
C GLU A 158 -2.10 19.21 -41.51
N GLY A 159 -2.19 17.88 -41.46
CA GLY A 159 -1.30 16.99 -40.69
C GLY A 159 0.21 17.18 -40.86
N ALA A 160 0.87 17.30 -39.70
CA ALA A 160 2.25 16.90 -39.50
C ALA A 160 2.29 15.66 -38.59
N GLU A 161 3.04 14.62 -38.99
CA GLU A 161 3.48 13.59 -38.06
C GLU A 161 4.66 14.18 -37.26
N GLU A 162 4.51 14.38 -35.94
CA GLU A 162 5.56 15.04 -35.15
C GLU A 162 6.86 14.19 -35.12
N ASP A 163 7.92 14.76 -35.69
CA ASP A 163 9.28 14.21 -35.61
C ASP A 163 9.69 13.97 -34.16
N VAL A 164 10.06 12.73 -33.85
CA VAL A 164 10.84 12.43 -32.65
C VAL A 164 12.28 12.82 -32.96
N GLU A 165 12.59 14.09 -32.71
CA GLU A 165 13.91 14.69 -32.92
C GLU A 165 15.01 13.76 -32.37
N LYS A 166 15.84 13.24 -33.28
CA LYS A 166 17.03 12.45 -32.93
C LYS A 166 17.94 13.32 -32.08
N VAL A 167 18.23 12.88 -30.85
CA VAL A 167 19.53 13.16 -30.26
C VAL A 167 20.56 12.47 -31.17
N PRO A 168 21.56 13.19 -31.72
CA PRO A 168 22.62 12.57 -32.52
C PRO A 168 23.23 11.40 -31.78
N SER A 169 23.37 10.24 -32.45
CA SER A 169 24.09 9.13 -31.84
C SER A 169 25.59 9.40 -31.87
N GLU A 170 26.33 8.74 -30.98
CA GLU A 170 27.79 8.89 -30.87
C GLU A 170 28.50 8.49 -32.19
N ASP A 171 27.82 7.71 -33.04
CA ASP A 171 28.23 7.39 -34.42
C ASP A 171 28.38 8.64 -35.31
N GLU A 172 27.49 9.63 -35.20
CA GLU A 172 27.47 10.82 -36.06
C GLU A 172 28.64 11.78 -35.74
N GLN A 173 29.26 11.66 -34.56
CA GLN A 173 30.49 12.38 -34.21
C GLN A 173 31.76 11.64 -34.68
N ALA A 174 31.68 10.33 -34.96
CA ALA A 174 32.81 9.54 -35.43
C ALA A 174 33.13 9.75 -36.92
N GLU A 175 32.17 10.23 -37.73
CA GLU A 175 32.38 10.40 -39.18
C GLU A 175 33.34 11.55 -39.53
N GLN A 176 33.57 12.52 -38.63
CA GLN A 176 34.39 13.70 -38.92
C GLN A 176 35.92 13.46 -38.93
N TYR A 177 36.35 12.24 -38.60
CA TYR A 177 37.76 11.79 -38.67
C TYR A 177 37.94 10.49 -39.49
N ALA A 178 37.05 10.22 -40.45
CA ALA A 178 37.07 9.00 -41.25
C ALA A 178 38.26 8.93 -42.25
N LEU A 179 39.35 8.26 -41.82
CA LEU A 179 40.44 7.80 -42.68
C LEU A 179 39.97 6.70 -43.67
N ASP A 180 40.79 6.43 -44.70
CA ASP A 180 40.49 5.57 -45.87
C ASP A 180 39.57 4.36 -45.59
N PRO A 181 38.42 4.22 -46.31
CA PRO A 181 37.46 3.16 -46.04
C PRO A 181 38.03 1.75 -46.26
N LYS A 182 39.01 1.58 -47.15
CA LYS A 182 39.70 0.29 -47.36
C LYS A 182 40.41 -0.21 -46.09
N LYS A 183 41.07 0.70 -45.36
CA LYS A 183 41.74 0.33 -44.09
C LYS A 183 40.73 -0.08 -43.02
N ARG A 184 39.49 0.44 -43.06
CA ARG A 184 38.41 0.05 -42.13
C ARG A 184 37.97 -1.41 -42.35
N GLU A 185 37.91 -1.86 -43.59
CA GLU A 185 37.57 -3.25 -43.92
C GLU A 185 38.68 -4.21 -43.43
N GLU A 186 39.94 -3.95 -43.80
CA GLU A 186 41.12 -4.72 -43.37
C GLU A 186 41.25 -4.79 -41.83
N ARG A 187 41.07 -3.67 -41.12
CA ARG A 187 41.00 -3.62 -39.65
C ARG A 187 39.88 -4.53 -39.12
N SER A 188 38.70 -4.49 -39.74
CA SER A 188 37.55 -5.31 -39.31
C SER A 188 37.76 -6.81 -39.51
N GLU A 189 38.58 -7.22 -40.48
CA GLU A 189 38.90 -8.63 -40.72
C GLU A 189 39.94 -9.13 -39.72
N LYS A 190 41.01 -8.38 -39.50
CA LYS A 190 42.01 -8.67 -38.46
C LYS A 190 41.39 -8.77 -37.05
N ILE A 191 40.42 -7.91 -36.74
CA ILE A 191 39.67 -7.98 -35.46
C ILE A 191 38.80 -9.25 -35.39
N LYS A 192 38.18 -9.69 -36.49
CA LYS A 192 37.44 -10.98 -36.51
C LYS A 192 38.38 -12.17 -36.31
N ASP A 193 39.60 -12.12 -36.86
CA ASP A 193 40.59 -13.19 -36.69
C ASP A 193 41.17 -13.22 -35.27
N LEU A 194 41.40 -12.06 -34.65
CA LEU A 194 41.67 -11.96 -33.21
C LEU A 194 40.53 -12.53 -32.35
N ILE A 195 39.27 -12.26 -32.70
CA ILE A 195 38.11 -12.82 -31.99
C ILE A 195 38.09 -14.35 -32.10
N LYS A 196 38.29 -14.93 -33.29
CA LYS A 196 38.38 -16.40 -33.46
C LYS A 196 39.50 -17.00 -32.61
N LEU A 197 40.69 -16.39 -32.64
CA LEU A 197 41.85 -16.87 -31.90
C LEU A 197 41.65 -16.77 -30.37
N ALA A 198 40.93 -15.75 -29.91
CA ALA A 198 40.50 -15.61 -28.52
C ALA A 198 39.36 -16.58 -28.12
N GLU A 199 38.44 -16.90 -29.04
CA GLU A 199 37.40 -17.93 -28.84
C GLU A 199 38.01 -19.35 -28.73
N ASP A 200 39.00 -19.67 -29.58
CA ASP A 200 39.70 -20.96 -29.56
C ASP A 200 40.63 -21.13 -28.33
N GLN A 201 41.33 -20.07 -27.90
CA GLN A 201 42.29 -20.15 -26.80
C GLN A 201 41.70 -19.79 -25.42
N GLY A 202 40.63 -19.00 -25.36
CA GLY A 202 40.03 -18.50 -24.10
C GLY A 202 40.88 -17.47 -23.35
N TYR A 203 41.85 -16.88 -24.04
CA TYR A 203 42.68 -15.72 -23.66
C TYR A 203 43.33 -15.15 -24.93
N LEU A 204 43.94 -13.98 -24.82
CA LEU A 204 44.76 -13.39 -25.89
C LEU A 204 46.01 -12.74 -25.28
N THR A 205 47.16 -12.80 -25.95
CA THR A 205 48.38 -12.13 -25.47
C THR A 205 48.64 -10.80 -26.16
N PHE A 206 49.44 -9.95 -25.52
CA PHE A 206 49.93 -8.71 -26.16
C PHE A 206 50.82 -8.98 -27.39
N GLU A 207 51.45 -10.14 -27.48
CA GLU A 207 52.19 -10.59 -28.67
C GLU A 207 51.21 -10.93 -29.81
N ASP A 208 50.17 -11.73 -29.55
CA ASP A 208 49.11 -12.04 -30.55
C ASP A 208 48.44 -10.76 -31.11
N ILE A 209 48.22 -9.75 -30.25
CA ILE A 209 47.64 -8.46 -30.64
C ILE A 209 48.58 -7.70 -31.56
N ASN A 210 49.86 -7.58 -31.21
CA ASN A 210 50.83 -6.81 -31.99
C ASN A 210 51.22 -7.50 -33.32
N GLU A 211 51.24 -8.85 -33.37
CA GLU A 211 51.48 -9.59 -34.62
C GLU A 211 50.32 -9.45 -35.62
N THR A 212 49.07 -9.44 -35.14
CA THR A 212 47.89 -9.30 -36.01
C THR A 212 47.59 -7.85 -36.40
N LEU A 213 47.92 -6.89 -35.52
CA LEU A 213 47.70 -5.44 -35.69
C LEU A 213 49.04 -4.65 -35.66
N PRO A 214 49.84 -4.65 -36.75
CA PRO A 214 51.06 -3.85 -36.82
C PRO A 214 50.83 -2.34 -36.72
N ASP A 215 51.81 -1.63 -36.16
CA ASP A 215 51.77 -0.19 -35.86
C ASP A 215 51.44 0.71 -37.09
N ASP A 216 51.80 0.27 -38.31
CA ASP A 216 51.47 0.97 -39.57
C ASP A 216 49.96 1.18 -39.80
N VAL A 217 49.10 0.46 -39.06
CA VAL A 217 47.65 0.42 -39.28
C VAL A 217 46.86 1.17 -38.21
N ILE A 218 47.37 1.39 -36.99
CA ILE A 218 46.59 1.85 -35.82
C ILE A 218 47.40 2.81 -34.94
N SER A 219 46.78 3.92 -34.49
CA SER A 219 47.41 4.84 -33.54
C SER A 219 47.41 4.31 -32.09
N ALA A 220 48.37 4.72 -31.26
CA ALA A 220 48.48 4.25 -29.87
C ALA A 220 47.22 4.47 -29.02
N ASP A 221 46.47 5.55 -29.27
CA ASP A 221 45.20 5.84 -28.59
C ASP A 221 44.07 4.91 -29.06
N GLU A 222 44.01 4.59 -30.36
CA GLU A 222 43.06 3.61 -30.91
C GLU A 222 43.29 2.20 -30.33
N VAL A 223 44.55 1.78 -30.09
CA VAL A 223 44.85 0.50 -29.44
C VAL A 223 44.18 0.41 -28.06
N GLY A 224 44.16 1.50 -27.29
CA GLY A 224 43.45 1.58 -26.02
C GLY A 224 41.94 1.29 -26.15
N ALA A 225 41.30 1.79 -27.21
CA ALA A 225 39.89 1.53 -27.50
C ALA A 225 39.63 0.07 -27.90
N TYR A 226 40.48 -0.55 -28.72
CA TYR A 226 40.35 -1.97 -29.07
C TYR A 226 40.60 -2.89 -27.86
N LEU A 227 41.56 -2.56 -26.99
CA LEU A 227 41.77 -3.27 -25.72
C LEU A 227 40.56 -3.18 -24.78
N ALA A 228 39.85 -2.04 -24.79
CA ALA A 228 38.60 -1.88 -24.04
C ALA A 228 37.45 -2.70 -24.67
N LEU A 229 37.33 -2.71 -26.00
CA LEU A 229 36.33 -3.49 -26.73
C LEU A 229 36.49 -5.01 -26.49
N LEU A 230 37.72 -5.53 -26.61
CA LEU A 230 38.03 -6.95 -26.37
C LEU A 230 37.72 -7.36 -24.92
N LYS A 231 38.06 -6.52 -23.94
CA LYS A 231 37.66 -6.72 -22.52
C LYS A 231 36.15 -6.66 -22.32
N GLY A 232 35.44 -5.83 -23.10
CA GLY A 232 33.98 -5.78 -23.14
C GLY A 232 33.31 -7.02 -23.75
N MET A 233 34.08 -7.87 -24.43
CA MET A 233 33.67 -9.17 -24.96
C MET A 233 34.11 -10.35 -24.06
N ASP A 234 34.40 -10.10 -22.78
CA ASP A 234 34.85 -11.07 -21.77
C ASP A 234 36.20 -11.80 -22.10
N ILE A 235 37.04 -11.24 -22.99
CA ILE A 235 38.36 -11.80 -23.33
C ILE A 235 39.40 -11.37 -22.27
N GLU A 236 39.92 -12.30 -21.47
CA GLU A 236 41.07 -12.05 -20.56
C GLU A 236 42.36 -11.86 -21.41
N ILE A 237 42.92 -10.64 -21.44
CA ILE A 237 44.20 -10.31 -22.11
C ILE A 237 45.36 -10.48 -21.11
N ILE A 238 46.43 -11.16 -21.51
CA ILE A 238 47.45 -11.70 -20.60
C ILE A 238 48.87 -11.49 -21.15
N GLU A 239 49.85 -11.20 -20.30
CA GLU A 239 51.26 -11.23 -20.69
C GLU A 239 51.70 -12.66 -21.04
N SER A 240 52.53 -12.82 -22.07
CA SER A 240 53.03 -14.11 -22.56
C SER A 240 53.68 -14.97 -21.46
N ALA A 241 54.38 -14.33 -20.51
CA ALA A 241 54.96 -14.96 -19.33
C ALA A 241 53.94 -15.55 -18.32
N ASP A 242 52.69 -15.09 -18.31
CA ASP A 242 51.65 -15.50 -17.36
C ASP A 242 50.61 -16.48 -17.95
N VAL A 243 50.66 -16.74 -19.26
CA VAL A 243 49.81 -17.72 -19.98
C VAL A 243 49.82 -19.09 -19.30
N ASP A 244 50.99 -19.52 -18.82
CA ASP A 244 51.16 -20.83 -18.18
C ASP A 244 50.53 -20.89 -16.78
N ARG A 245 50.46 -19.74 -16.07
CA ARG A 245 49.67 -19.60 -14.84
C ARG A 245 48.18 -19.53 -15.15
N TYR A 246 47.78 -18.85 -16.23
CA TYR A 246 46.39 -18.81 -16.68
C TYR A 246 45.87 -20.19 -17.06
N LYS A 247 46.61 -20.98 -17.86
CA LYS A 247 46.24 -22.37 -18.21
C LYS A 247 46.04 -23.24 -16.96
N LYS A 248 46.94 -23.14 -15.97
CA LYS A 248 46.80 -23.83 -14.66
C LYS A 248 45.60 -23.31 -13.82
N LYS A 249 45.30 -22.01 -13.86
CA LYS A 249 44.18 -21.34 -13.16
C LYS A 249 42.83 -21.66 -13.82
N SER A 250 42.78 -21.70 -15.15
CA SER A 250 41.62 -22.02 -15.98
C SER A 250 41.26 -23.51 -15.88
N ALA A 251 42.23 -24.42 -16.01
CA ALA A 251 42.01 -25.85 -15.74
C ALA A 251 41.42 -26.10 -14.33
N LYS A 252 41.83 -25.29 -13.33
CA LYS A 252 41.29 -25.33 -11.97
C LYS A 252 39.90 -24.67 -11.83
N LYS A 253 39.58 -23.60 -12.58
CA LYS A 253 38.21 -23.04 -12.73
C LYS A 253 37.28 -24.11 -13.34
N ALA A 254 37.69 -24.74 -14.44
CA ALA A 254 36.92 -25.75 -15.17
C ALA A 254 36.67 -27.00 -14.31
N ALA A 255 37.70 -27.55 -13.67
CA ALA A 255 37.58 -28.70 -12.76
C ALA A 255 36.73 -28.43 -11.49
N THR A 256 36.41 -27.17 -11.19
CA THR A 256 35.47 -26.79 -10.11
C THR A 256 34.06 -26.41 -10.61
N GLY A 257 33.78 -26.54 -11.90
CA GLY A 257 32.44 -26.33 -12.48
C GLY A 257 31.90 -24.90 -12.41
N ARG A 258 32.78 -23.91 -12.19
CA ARG A 258 32.41 -22.51 -11.89
C ARG A 258 31.68 -21.78 -13.02
N THR A 259 31.87 -22.19 -14.28
CA THR A 259 31.13 -21.62 -15.42
C THR A 259 29.61 -21.81 -15.35
N LYS A 260 29.10 -22.70 -14.48
CA LYS A 260 27.66 -22.79 -14.14
C LYS A 260 27.26 -22.03 -12.88
N LEU A 261 28.21 -21.59 -12.07
CA LEU A 261 28.01 -20.84 -10.84
C LEU A 261 27.96 -19.33 -11.10
N ASP A 262 28.88 -18.83 -11.91
CA ASP A 262 29.01 -17.41 -12.29
C ASP A 262 27.73 -16.88 -13.02
N PHE A 263 26.92 -17.79 -13.57
CA PHE A 263 25.59 -17.52 -14.15
C PHE A 263 24.51 -17.14 -13.12
N PHE A 264 24.70 -17.47 -11.83
CA PHE A 264 23.75 -17.19 -10.75
C PHE A 264 24.06 -15.89 -9.97
N ASP A 265 25.23 -15.27 -10.19
CA ASP A 265 25.65 -14.09 -9.43
C ASP A 265 24.88 -12.81 -9.81
N ASP A 266 24.25 -12.76 -10.99
CA ASP A 266 23.28 -11.72 -11.35
C ASP A 266 21.81 -12.26 -11.34
N PRO A 267 20.98 -11.79 -10.39
CA PRO A 267 19.56 -12.12 -10.36
C PRO A 267 18.77 -11.67 -11.60
N ILE A 268 19.23 -10.67 -12.37
CA ILE A 268 18.59 -10.22 -13.61
C ILE A 268 18.80 -11.29 -14.70
N ARG A 269 20.05 -11.70 -14.97
CA ARG A 269 20.37 -12.83 -15.88
C ARG A 269 19.59 -14.10 -15.49
N MET A 270 19.56 -14.47 -14.20
CA MET A 270 18.78 -15.61 -13.72
C MET A 270 17.28 -15.49 -14.04
N TYR A 271 16.66 -14.33 -13.76
CA TYR A 271 15.24 -14.08 -14.01
C TYR A 271 14.90 -14.07 -15.52
N LEU A 272 15.74 -13.42 -16.34
CA LEU A 272 15.59 -13.38 -17.79
C LEU A 272 15.65 -14.79 -18.39
N HIS A 273 16.55 -15.65 -17.91
CA HIS A 273 16.65 -17.03 -18.35
C HIS A 273 15.42 -17.87 -17.97
N GLN A 274 14.96 -17.81 -16.71
CA GLN A 274 13.77 -18.53 -16.26
C GLN A 274 12.52 -18.11 -17.03
N MET A 275 12.32 -16.81 -17.24
CA MET A 275 11.27 -16.27 -18.10
C MET A 275 11.42 -16.73 -19.57
N GLY A 276 12.67 -16.83 -20.05
CA GLY A 276 12.99 -17.26 -21.41
C GLY A 276 12.48 -18.65 -21.77
N GLN A 277 12.35 -19.55 -20.78
CA GLN A 277 11.90 -20.93 -20.96
C GLN A 277 10.40 -21.07 -21.27
N VAL A 278 9.58 -20.09 -20.90
CA VAL A 278 8.12 -20.14 -21.13
C VAL A 278 7.79 -19.64 -22.55
N PRO A 279 7.06 -20.37 -23.40
CA PRO A 279 6.72 -19.89 -24.75
C PRO A 279 5.76 -18.69 -24.72
N LEU A 280 5.70 -17.93 -25.82
CA LEU A 280 4.72 -16.86 -25.99
C LEU A 280 3.36 -17.46 -26.41
N LEU A 281 2.27 -16.90 -25.88
CA LEU A 281 0.90 -17.33 -26.23
C LEU A 281 0.44 -16.73 -27.56
N THR A 282 -0.31 -17.52 -28.33
CA THR A 282 -1.13 -17.01 -29.43
C THR A 282 -2.42 -16.36 -28.90
N ARG A 283 -3.07 -15.53 -29.72
CA ARG A 283 -4.36 -14.90 -29.37
C ARG A 283 -5.46 -15.91 -29.05
N GLU A 284 -5.43 -17.08 -29.66
CA GLU A 284 -6.40 -18.15 -29.39
C GLU A 284 -6.15 -18.80 -28.03
N GLN A 285 -4.88 -19.03 -27.69
CA GLN A 285 -4.46 -19.57 -26.39
C GLN A 285 -4.74 -18.57 -25.25
N GLU A 286 -4.56 -17.25 -25.46
CA GLU A 286 -5.04 -16.22 -24.51
C GLU A 286 -6.53 -16.44 -24.18
N VAL A 287 -7.36 -16.62 -25.21
CA VAL A 287 -8.81 -16.80 -25.09
C VAL A 287 -9.17 -18.16 -24.48
N GLU A 288 -8.41 -19.22 -24.75
CA GLU A 288 -8.61 -20.53 -24.12
C GLU A 288 -8.29 -20.48 -22.62
N ILE A 289 -7.17 -19.88 -22.23
CA ILE A 289 -6.81 -19.71 -20.82
C ILE A 289 -7.85 -18.85 -20.10
N CYS A 290 -8.36 -17.79 -20.74
CA CYS A 290 -9.49 -17.02 -20.19
C CYS A 290 -10.76 -17.87 -19.99
N LYS A 291 -11.13 -18.73 -20.94
CA LYS A 291 -12.25 -19.68 -20.81
C LYS A 291 -12.00 -20.70 -19.69
N ARG A 292 -10.75 -21.15 -19.49
CA ARG A 292 -10.35 -22.07 -18.41
C ARG A 292 -10.47 -21.39 -17.04
N ILE A 293 -10.06 -20.12 -16.91
CA ILE A 293 -10.28 -19.30 -15.71
C ILE A 293 -11.78 -19.12 -15.45
N GLU A 294 -12.56 -18.65 -16.43
CA GLU A 294 -14.02 -18.43 -16.29
C GLU A 294 -14.75 -19.72 -15.87
N LYS A 295 -14.40 -20.87 -16.48
CA LYS A 295 -14.95 -22.19 -16.11
C LYS A 295 -14.60 -22.59 -14.67
N ALA A 296 -13.37 -22.36 -14.23
CA ALA A 296 -12.95 -22.64 -12.86
C ALA A 296 -13.63 -21.71 -11.85
N GLU A 297 -13.74 -20.41 -12.14
CA GLU A 297 -14.40 -19.42 -11.29
C GLU A 297 -15.90 -19.69 -11.12
N ILE A 298 -16.58 -20.06 -12.21
CA ILE A 298 -17.97 -20.55 -12.18
C ILE A 298 -18.06 -21.83 -11.34
N GLY A 299 -17.14 -22.79 -11.52
CA GLY A 299 -17.08 -24.04 -10.75
C GLY A 299 -16.91 -23.83 -9.24
N VAL A 300 -16.03 -22.91 -8.82
CA VAL A 300 -15.89 -22.53 -7.40
C VAL A 300 -17.18 -21.89 -6.89
N ARG A 301 -17.81 -21.00 -7.67
CA ARG A 301 -19.04 -20.30 -7.27
C ARG A 301 -20.25 -21.24 -7.15
N THR A 302 -20.45 -22.16 -8.11
CA THR A 302 -21.55 -23.13 -8.06
C THR A 302 -21.38 -24.08 -6.88
N MET A 303 -20.17 -24.62 -6.68
CA MET A 303 -19.88 -25.49 -5.55
C MET A 303 -20.08 -24.77 -4.22
N PHE A 304 -19.51 -23.58 -4.03
CA PHE A 304 -19.70 -22.79 -2.81
C PHE A 304 -21.19 -22.54 -2.52
N ASN A 305 -21.97 -22.13 -3.52
CA ASN A 305 -23.41 -21.88 -3.37
C ASN A 305 -24.26 -23.12 -3.01
N LEU A 306 -23.73 -24.34 -3.11
CA LEU A 306 -24.43 -25.58 -2.72
C LEU A 306 -24.25 -25.94 -1.22
N ILE A 307 -23.27 -25.35 -0.53
CA ILE A 307 -22.95 -25.63 0.88
C ILE A 307 -23.89 -24.88 1.82
N GLY A 308 -24.39 -25.52 2.88
CA GLY A 308 -25.19 -24.86 3.93
C GLY A 308 -24.48 -23.67 4.60
N VAL A 309 -23.16 -23.76 4.79
CA VAL A 309 -22.29 -22.72 5.36
C VAL A 309 -22.26 -21.43 4.52
N ALA A 310 -22.46 -21.52 3.19
CA ALA A 310 -22.38 -20.35 2.32
C ALA A 310 -23.44 -19.30 2.67
N ALA A 311 -24.64 -19.72 3.07
CA ALA A 311 -25.67 -18.80 3.56
C ALA A 311 -25.18 -17.98 4.77
N THR A 312 -24.56 -18.63 5.77
CA THR A 312 -23.96 -17.95 6.93
C THR A 312 -22.88 -16.96 6.50
N LYS A 313 -22.02 -17.32 5.54
CA LYS A 313 -20.93 -16.46 5.05
C LYS A 313 -21.44 -15.25 4.27
N TYR A 314 -22.44 -15.43 3.40
CA TYR A 314 -23.09 -14.33 2.70
C TYR A 314 -23.81 -13.38 3.67
N LEU A 315 -24.58 -13.90 4.64
CA LEU A 315 -25.25 -13.09 5.67
C LEU A 315 -24.24 -12.29 6.52
N ALA A 316 -23.15 -12.91 6.97
CA ALA A 316 -22.08 -12.26 7.74
C ALA A 316 -21.21 -11.30 6.90
N LEU A 317 -21.40 -11.22 5.59
CA LEU A 317 -20.82 -10.18 4.73
C LEU A 317 -21.82 -9.03 4.53
N VAL A 318 -23.10 -9.34 4.33
CA VAL A 318 -24.20 -8.36 4.31
C VAL A 318 -24.24 -7.57 5.62
N GLU A 319 -24.09 -8.21 6.77
CA GLU A 319 -24.08 -7.53 8.08
C GLU A 319 -22.90 -6.57 8.26
N ARG A 320 -21.73 -6.88 7.67
CA ARG A 320 -20.58 -5.95 7.68
C ARG A 320 -20.75 -4.79 6.69
N LEU A 321 -21.52 -4.97 5.62
CA LEU A 321 -21.93 -3.88 4.73
C LEU A 321 -22.97 -2.98 5.41
N GLU A 322 -23.98 -3.56 6.08
CA GLU A 322 -24.99 -2.84 6.86
C GLU A 322 -24.35 -2.02 8.00
N ASN A 323 -23.40 -2.59 8.74
CA ASN A 323 -22.65 -1.90 9.81
C ASN A 323 -21.61 -0.88 9.30
N SER A 324 -21.32 -0.84 7.99
CA SER A 324 -20.19 -0.10 7.40
C SER A 324 -18.80 -0.51 7.90
N ASP A 325 -18.65 -1.74 8.41
CA ASP A 325 -17.34 -2.37 8.72
C ASP A 325 -16.50 -2.61 7.45
N GLU A 326 -17.15 -2.72 6.29
CA GLU A 326 -16.52 -3.08 5.02
C GLU A 326 -16.90 -2.12 3.88
N ARG A 327 -15.92 -1.77 3.03
CA ARG A 327 -16.12 -0.85 1.89
C ARG A 327 -16.91 -1.54 0.77
N PHE A 328 -18.04 -0.93 0.40
CA PHE A 328 -18.98 -1.38 -0.64
C PHE A 328 -18.30 -1.85 -1.93
N ASP A 329 -17.53 -0.97 -2.56
CA ASP A 329 -16.84 -1.17 -3.84
C ASP A 329 -15.63 -2.13 -3.77
N ARG A 330 -15.29 -2.65 -2.57
CA ARG A 330 -14.41 -3.82 -2.42
C ARG A 330 -15.17 -5.15 -2.60
N ILE A 331 -16.49 -5.15 -2.37
CA ILE A 331 -17.32 -6.35 -2.28
C ILE A 331 -18.29 -6.49 -3.45
N VAL A 332 -19.06 -5.46 -3.77
CA VAL A 332 -20.15 -5.52 -4.76
C VAL A 332 -19.62 -5.19 -6.16
N ILE A 333 -20.18 -5.79 -7.22
CA ILE A 333 -19.84 -5.49 -8.61
C ILE A 333 -20.65 -4.27 -9.05
N ASP A 334 -19.95 -3.15 -9.20
CA ASP A 334 -20.53 -1.82 -9.44
C ASP A 334 -21.31 -1.78 -10.77
N LYS A 335 -20.91 -2.59 -11.76
CA LYS A 335 -21.61 -2.75 -13.06
C LYS A 335 -23.07 -3.22 -12.99
N PHE A 336 -23.53 -3.71 -11.84
CA PHE A 336 -24.91 -4.18 -11.64
C PHE A 336 -25.66 -3.36 -10.57
N VAL A 337 -25.10 -2.22 -10.15
CA VAL A 337 -25.69 -1.35 -9.12
C VAL A 337 -25.60 0.11 -9.57
N GLU A 338 -26.70 0.60 -10.13
CA GLU A 338 -26.85 2.00 -10.56
C GLU A 338 -26.78 2.98 -9.37
N SER A 339 -27.36 2.59 -8.23
CA SER A 339 -27.44 3.40 -7.00
C SER A 339 -27.08 2.55 -5.79
N ARG A 340 -26.13 3.04 -4.99
CA ARG A 340 -25.73 2.41 -3.73
C ARG A 340 -26.89 2.41 -2.72
N GLU A 341 -27.71 3.45 -2.70
CA GLU A 341 -28.79 3.59 -1.71
C GLU A 341 -29.91 2.58 -1.98
N ASP A 342 -30.32 2.40 -3.24
CA ASP A 342 -31.33 1.43 -3.64
C ASP A 342 -30.88 -0.02 -3.39
N TYR A 343 -29.61 -0.33 -3.64
CA TYR A 343 -29.04 -1.64 -3.29
C TYR A 343 -29.05 -1.88 -1.77
N MET A 344 -28.66 -0.89 -0.96
CA MET A 344 -28.72 -0.99 0.50
C MET A 344 -30.17 -1.13 1.00
N GLY A 345 -31.14 -0.50 0.33
CA GLY A 345 -32.58 -0.70 0.58
C GLY A 345 -33.09 -2.09 0.21
N LEU A 346 -32.49 -2.74 -0.80
CA LEU A 346 -32.83 -4.10 -1.24
C LEU A 346 -32.20 -5.19 -0.35
N LEU A 347 -31.04 -4.93 0.27
CA LEU A 347 -30.31 -5.90 1.10
C LEU A 347 -31.17 -6.58 2.19
N PRO A 348 -31.95 -5.88 3.03
CA PRO A 348 -32.78 -6.51 4.07
C PRO A 348 -33.79 -7.52 3.53
N ARG A 349 -34.31 -7.30 2.31
CA ARG A 349 -35.21 -8.25 1.64
C ARG A 349 -34.46 -9.51 1.22
N ILE A 350 -33.29 -9.37 0.60
CA ILE A 350 -32.46 -10.52 0.18
C ILE A 350 -31.96 -11.29 1.40
N LYS A 351 -31.54 -10.60 2.46
CA LYS A 351 -31.17 -11.13 3.77
C LYS A 351 -32.30 -12.02 4.35
N GLY A 352 -33.54 -11.52 4.31
CA GLY A 352 -34.73 -12.26 4.73
C GLY A 352 -35.11 -13.43 3.82
N GLU A 353 -34.84 -13.38 2.52
CA GLU A 353 -34.99 -14.53 1.61
C GLU A 353 -33.96 -15.63 1.94
N ILE A 354 -32.70 -15.26 2.19
CA ILE A 354 -31.60 -16.18 2.49
C ILE A 354 -31.78 -16.86 3.85
N ASP A 355 -32.08 -16.11 4.91
CA ASP A 355 -32.29 -16.66 6.28
C ASP A 355 -33.41 -17.72 6.31
N ARG A 356 -34.54 -17.44 5.66
CA ARG A 356 -35.65 -18.39 5.52
C ARG A 356 -35.23 -19.63 4.73
N GLY A 357 -34.48 -19.45 3.65
CA GLY A 357 -33.95 -20.55 2.84
C GLY A 357 -32.96 -21.43 3.61
N GLN A 358 -32.08 -20.84 4.41
CA GLN A 358 -31.10 -21.55 5.24
C GLN A 358 -31.79 -22.37 6.34
N LYS A 359 -32.73 -21.75 7.07
CA LYS A 359 -33.53 -22.44 8.11
C LYS A 359 -34.35 -23.60 7.52
N LEU A 360 -34.89 -23.43 6.31
CA LEU A 360 -35.58 -24.50 5.59
C LEU A 360 -34.61 -25.63 5.18
N LEU A 361 -33.42 -25.31 4.66
CA LEU A 361 -32.42 -26.29 4.26
C LEU A 361 -31.92 -27.12 5.45
N MET A 362 -31.58 -26.48 6.57
CA MET A 362 -31.19 -27.17 7.81
C MET A 362 -32.33 -28.07 8.32
N LYS A 363 -33.58 -27.60 8.31
CA LYS A 363 -34.73 -28.44 8.70
C LYS A 363 -34.86 -29.66 7.79
N GLN A 364 -34.83 -29.48 6.47
CA GLN A 364 -34.89 -30.58 5.50
C GLN A 364 -33.75 -31.58 5.69
N TYR A 365 -32.54 -31.11 5.99
CA TYR A 365 -31.39 -31.96 6.31
C TYR A 365 -31.63 -32.78 7.59
N THR A 366 -32.07 -32.15 8.69
CA THR A 366 -32.41 -32.90 9.93
C THR A 366 -33.55 -33.89 9.74
N ASP A 367 -34.54 -33.59 8.90
CA ASP A 367 -35.60 -34.52 8.53
C ASP A 367 -35.09 -35.66 7.64
N SER A 368 -34.11 -35.41 6.77
CA SER A 368 -33.46 -36.45 5.96
C SER A 368 -32.50 -37.34 6.76
N ALA A 369 -31.93 -36.84 7.85
CA ALA A 369 -31.04 -37.59 8.74
C ALA A 369 -31.78 -38.52 9.74
N LYS A 370 -33.12 -38.44 9.84
CA LYS A 370 -33.93 -39.34 10.69
C LYS A 370 -33.99 -40.74 10.08
N ARG A 371 -33.54 -41.74 10.84
CA ARG A 371 -33.36 -43.13 10.41
C ARG A 371 -34.63 -43.83 9.87
N ASN A 372 -35.81 -43.40 10.31
CA ASN A 372 -37.08 -44.07 10.03
C ASN A 372 -37.69 -43.58 8.70
N ALA A 373 -36.92 -43.64 7.60
CA ALA A 373 -37.32 -43.09 6.30
C ALA A 373 -37.22 -44.13 5.17
N THR A 374 -38.35 -44.49 4.58
CA THR A 374 -38.44 -45.34 3.38
C THR A 374 -37.62 -44.74 2.23
N SER A 375 -37.03 -45.57 1.37
CA SER A 375 -36.18 -45.13 0.23
C SER A 375 -36.82 -44.04 -0.64
N GLN A 376 -38.09 -44.22 -1.01
CA GLN A 376 -38.88 -43.23 -1.77
C GLN A 376 -39.05 -41.89 -1.02
N LEU A 377 -39.16 -41.95 0.32
CA LEU A 377 -39.29 -40.80 1.21
C LEU A 377 -37.95 -40.06 1.36
N LYS A 378 -36.83 -40.78 1.40
CA LYS A 378 -35.47 -40.22 1.32
C LYS A 378 -35.28 -39.45 0.00
N SER A 379 -35.57 -40.08 -1.14
CA SER A 379 -35.46 -39.43 -2.46
C SER A 379 -36.35 -38.18 -2.59
N ARG A 380 -37.57 -38.19 -2.00
CA ARG A 380 -38.43 -36.99 -1.96
C ARG A 380 -37.84 -35.86 -1.10
N ARG A 381 -37.19 -36.16 0.04
CA ARG A 381 -36.49 -35.16 0.88
C ARG A 381 -35.25 -34.61 0.17
N GLU A 382 -34.49 -35.46 -0.49
CA GLU A 382 -33.30 -35.12 -1.28
C GLU A 382 -33.64 -34.14 -2.43
N LYS A 383 -34.66 -34.46 -3.24
CA LYS A 383 -35.17 -33.57 -4.29
C LYS A 383 -35.68 -32.23 -3.74
N ALA A 384 -36.22 -32.21 -2.51
CA ALA A 384 -36.61 -30.96 -1.85
C ALA A 384 -35.41 -30.12 -1.38
N MET A 385 -34.33 -30.76 -0.90
CA MET A 385 -33.08 -30.08 -0.56
C MET A 385 -32.41 -29.46 -1.78
N ILE A 386 -32.34 -30.18 -2.91
CA ILE A 386 -31.80 -29.67 -4.19
C ILE A 386 -32.57 -28.42 -4.62
N LYS A 387 -33.91 -28.49 -4.65
CA LYS A 387 -34.77 -27.34 -4.99
C LYS A 387 -34.65 -26.15 -4.01
N THR A 388 -34.23 -26.39 -2.77
CA THR A 388 -33.94 -25.34 -1.78
C THR A 388 -32.55 -24.72 -2.02
N ARG A 389 -31.53 -25.53 -2.33
CA ARG A 389 -30.19 -25.05 -2.74
C ARG A 389 -30.25 -24.21 -4.03
N GLU A 390 -31.03 -24.62 -5.03
CA GLU A 390 -31.27 -23.83 -6.26
C GLU A 390 -31.85 -22.44 -5.97
N ARG A 391 -32.84 -22.37 -5.06
CA ARG A 391 -33.47 -21.10 -4.64
C ARG A 391 -32.48 -20.21 -3.90
N LEU A 392 -31.69 -20.77 -2.99
CA LEU A 392 -30.61 -20.07 -2.30
C LEU A 392 -29.56 -19.54 -3.27
N SER A 393 -29.09 -20.36 -4.22
CA SER A 393 -28.12 -19.94 -5.25
C SER A 393 -28.64 -18.78 -6.11
N LYS A 394 -29.93 -18.79 -6.47
CA LYS A 394 -30.59 -17.65 -7.15
C LYS A 394 -30.63 -16.40 -6.27
N SER A 395 -30.85 -16.52 -4.96
CA SER A 395 -30.80 -15.38 -4.03
C SER A 395 -29.38 -14.87 -3.77
N PHE A 396 -28.36 -15.74 -3.75
CA PHE A 396 -26.95 -15.34 -3.65
C PHE A 396 -26.49 -14.55 -4.88
N ASN A 397 -26.92 -14.96 -6.08
CA ASN A 397 -26.57 -14.23 -7.31
C ASN A 397 -27.11 -12.79 -7.33
N LYS A 398 -28.25 -12.51 -6.66
CA LYS A 398 -28.80 -11.14 -6.49
C LYS A 398 -27.91 -10.23 -5.62
N LEU A 399 -26.92 -10.77 -4.91
CA LEU A 399 -26.00 -9.94 -4.11
C LEU A 399 -24.91 -9.30 -4.98
N HIS A 400 -24.69 -9.77 -6.21
CA HIS A 400 -23.69 -9.24 -7.15
C HIS A 400 -22.29 -9.09 -6.55
N PHE A 401 -21.86 -10.00 -5.66
CA PHE A 401 -20.53 -9.94 -5.05
C PHE A 401 -19.41 -10.35 -6.03
N LYS A 402 -18.28 -9.63 -5.94
CA LYS A 402 -17.06 -9.82 -6.76
C LYS A 402 -16.47 -11.23 -6.53
N GLN A 403 -16.10 -11.92 -7.60
CA GLN A 403 -15.64 -13.33 -7.58
C GLN A 403 -14.52 -13.58 -6.55
N LYS A 404 -13.54 -12.67 -6.46
CA LYS A 404 -12.43 -12.74 -5.51
C LYS A 404 -12.86 -12.81 -4.04
N VAL A 405 -14.05 -12.27 -3.70
CA VAL A 405 -14.66 -12.40 -2.36
C VAL A 405 -15.26 -13.80 -2.16
N ILE A 406 -15.87 -14.37 -3.19
CA ILE A 406 -16.41 -15.73 -3.18
C ILE A 406 -15.27 -16.75 -3.04
N GLU A 407 -14.15 -16.56 -3.73
CA GLU A 407 -12.94 -17.37 -3.56
C GLU A 407 -12.34 -17.26 -2.15
N GLN A 408 -12.31 -16.06 -1.55
CA GLN A 408 -11.87 -15.86 -0.17
C GLN A 408 -12.78 -16.62 0.82
N MET A 409 -14.11 -16.53 0.66
CA MET A 409 -15.06 -17.27 1.50
C MET A 409 -14.96 -18.79 1.28
N ALA A 410 -14.74 -19.26 0.05
CA ALA A 410 -14.47 -20.67 -0.24
C ALA A 410 -13.16 -21.15 0.42
N GLY A 411 -12.12 -20.31 0.46
CA GLY A 411 -10.88 -20.58 1.19
C GLY A 411 -11.03 -20.62 2.73
N GLU A 412 -11.95 -19.84 3.29
CA GLU A 412 -12.34 -19.97 4.72
C GLU A 412 -13.12 -21.27 4.99
N VAL A 413 -14.03 -21.64 4.10
CA VAL A 413 -14.75 -22.91 4.18
C VAL A 413 -13.79 -24.08 4.02
N ASP A 414 -12.77 -23.99 3.16
CA ASP A 414 -11.77 -25.06 3.04
C ASP A 414 -11.00 -25.32 4.34
N LYS A 415 -10.62 -24.27 5.08
CA LYS A 415 -10.00 -24.42 6.41
C LYS A 415 -10.91 -25.18 7.39
N THR A 416 -12.22 -24.96 7.28
CA THR A 416 -13.24 -25.68 8.08
C THR A 416 -13.36 -27.15 7.63
N SER A 417 -13.37 -27.38 6.31
CA SER A 417 -13.34 -28.69 5.66
C SER A 417 -12.07 -29.50 5.97
N GLN A 418 -10.92 -28.85 6.20
CA GLN A 418 -9.70 -29.51 6.66
C GLN A 418 -9.89 -30.16 8.05
N VAL A 419 -10.62 -29.51 8.96
CA VAL A 419 -10.96 -30.07 10.28
C VAL A 419 -11.87 -31.29 10.13
N PHE A 420 -12.83 -31.27 9.21
CA PHE A 420 -13.67 -32.43 8.91
C PHE A 420 -12.86 -33.62 8.36
N LEU A 421 -11.97 -33.38 7.38
CA LEU A 421 -11.08 -34.41 6.83
C LEU A 421 -10.09 -34.94 7.89
N GLN A 422 -9.65 -34.11 8.85
CA GLN A 422 -8.86 -34.55 10.00
C GLN A 422 -9.69 -35.38 10.98
N ALA A 423 -10.95 -35.02 11.22
CA ALA A 423 -11.87 -35.78 12.07
C ALA A 423 -12.14 -37.18 11.49
N LEU A 424 -12.36 -37.31 10.18
CA LEU A 424 -12.47 -38.60 9.50
C LEU A 424 -11.20 -39.46 9.68
N ARG A 425 -10.00 -38.93 9.34
CA ARG A 425 -8.74 -39.66 9.53
C ARG A 425 -8.52 -40.09 10.99
N HIS A 426 -8.89 -39.25 11.94
CA HIS A 426 -8.81 -39.56 13.36
C HIS A 426 -9.82 -40.66 13.77
N GLN A 427 -11.01 -40.68 13.17
CA GLN A 427 -11.99 -41.77 13.34
C GLN A 427 -11.39 -43.11 12.86
N ASP A 428 -10.78 -43.15 11.68
CA ASP A 428 -10.19 -44.38 11.11
C ASP A 428 -9.04 -44.91 11.98
N VAL A 429 -8.16 -44.02 12.45
CA VAL A 429 -7.08 -44.37 13.40
C VAL A 429 -7.63 -44.84 14.75
N LEU A 430 -8.73 -44.27 15.24
CA LEU A 430 -9.41 -44.76 16.44
C LEU A 430 -10.10 -46.11 16.21
N LEU A 431 -10.65 -46.37 15.03
CA LEU A 431 -11.30 -47.66 14.71
C LEU A 431 -10.29 -48.82 14.67
N LYS A 432 -9.07 -48.57 14.16
CA LYS A 432 -7.98 -49.56 14.10
C LYS A 432 -7.30 -49.90 15.44
N ARG A 433 -7.59 -49.17 16.53
CA ARG A 433 -7.01 -49.42 17.88
C ARG A 433 -7.82 -50.46 18.66
N ARG A 434 -7.19 -51.24 19.56
CA ARG A 434 -7.90 -52.11 20.52
C ARG A 434 -8.99 -51.34 21.29
N THR A 435 -10.07 -52.05 21.63
CA THR A 435 -11.21 -51.53 22.42
C THR A 435 -10.75 -50.98 23.78
N SER A 436 -11.36 -49.89 24.24
CA SER A 436 -10.94 -49.17 25.45
C SER A 436 -11.91 -48.05 25.80
N LYS A 437 -12.21 -47.88 27.09
CA LYS A 437 -12.97 -46.75 27.65
C LYS A 437 -12.36 -45.36 27.35
N LYS A 438 -11.12 -45.28 26.84
CA LYS A 438 -10.56 -44.04 26.26
C LYS A 438 -10.89 -43.91 24.77
N ARG A 439 -10.62 -44.94 23.97
CA ARG A 439 -11.00 -45.02 22.54
C ARG A 439 -12.47 -44.67 22.33
N GLU A 440 -13.37 -45.19 23.14
CA GLU A 440 -14.82 -44.93 23.04
C GLU A 440 -15.19 -43.47 23.34
N ARG A 441 -14.56 -42.83 24.33
CA ARG A 441 -14.77 -41.39 24.62
C ARG A 441 -14.21 -40.50 23.52
N ASP A 442 -13.01 -40.79 23.04
CA ASP A 442 -12.37 -40.07 21.93
C ASP A 442 -13.22 -40.20 20.65
N LEU A 443 -13.74 -41.40 20.37
CA LEU A 443 -14.57 -41.73 19.21
C LEU A 443 -15.99 -41.18 19.31
N SER A 444 -16.59 -41.11 20.51
CA SER A 444 -17.87 -40.45 20.75
C SER A 444 -17.76 -38.93 20.55
N SER A 445 -16.69 -38.32 21.07
CA SER A 445 -16.41 -36.88 20.91
C SER A 445 -16.17 -36.52 19.43
N ASN A 446 -15.39 -37.33 18.73
CA ASN A 446 -15.15 -37.20 17.28
C ASN A 446 -16.46 -37.39 16.46
N ARG A 447 -17.28 -38.40 16.80
CA ARG A 447 -18.64 -38.57 16.24
C ARG A 447 -19.61 -37.44 16.59
N LYS A 448 -19.36 -36.63 17.61
CA LYS A 448 -20.14 -35.41 17.89
C LYS A 448 -19.70 -34.29 16.95
N LEU A 449 -18.39 -34.00 16.91
CA LEU A 449 -17.80 -32.97 16.04
C LEU A 449 -18.14 -33.18 14.55
N MET A 450 -18.09 -34.42 14.05
CA MET A 450 -18.47 -34.70 12.66
C MET A 450 -19.96 -34.43 12.40
N ARG A 451 -20.87 -34.74 13.34
CA ARG A 451 -22.31 -34.44 13.19
C ARG A 451 -22.61 -32.94 13.26
N GLU A 452 -21.84 -32.18 14.04
CA GLU A 452 -21.93 -30.72 14.08
C GLU A 452 -21.52 -30.11 12.73
N LEU A 453 -20.39 -30.57 12.16
CA LEU A 453 -19.90 -30.16 10.84
C LEU A 453 -20.80 -30.63 9.68
N GLU A 454 -21.29 -31.88 9.71
CA GLU A 454 -22.28 -32.44 8.76
C GLU A 454 -23.55 -31.57 8.70
N HIS A 455 -24.05 -31.14 9.86
CA HIS A 455 -25.20 -30.23 9.96
C HIS A 455 -24.88 -28.81 9.47
N GLU A 456 -23.66 -28.31 9.70
CA GLU A 456 -23.24 -26.99 9.18
C GLU A 456 -23.13 -27.00 7.65
N PHE A 457 -22.52 -28.03 7.07
CA PHE A 457 -22.40 -28.21 5.63
C PHE A 457 -23.73 -28.55 4.94
N CYS A 458 -24.68 -29.19 5.65
CA CYS A 458 -25.94 -29.72 5.09
C CYS A 458 -25.73 -30.67 3.89
N ILE A 459 -24.70 -31.52 3.95
CA ILE A 459 -24.26 -32.49 2.92
C ILE A 459 -24.11 -33.88 3.57
N GLY A 460 -24.31 -34.97 2.82
CA GLY A 460 -24.14 -36.33 3.36
C GLY A 460 -22.68 -36.64 3.69
N ARG A 461 -22.40 -37.32 4.82
CA ARG A 461 -21.02 -37.58 5.32
C ARG A 461 -20.03 -38.05 4.26
N ASP A 462 -20.48 -38.93 3.37
CA ASP A 462 -19.65 -39.56 2.34
C ASP A 462 -19.50 -38.65 1.09
N GLU A 463 -20.49 -37.80 0.80
CA GLU A 463 -20.46 -36.74 -0.23
C GLU A 463 -19.55 -35.56 0.16
N VAL A 464 -19.42 -35.24 1.45
CA VAL A 464 -18.58 -34.10 1.91
C VAL A 464 -17.14 -34.28 1.41
N LYS A 465 -16.62 -35.51 1.35
CA LYS A 465 -15.27 -35.80 0.87
C LYS A 465 -15.09 -35.47 -0.62
N THR A 466 -15.98 -35.95 -1.49
CA THR A 466 -15.89 -35.70 -2.93
C THR A 466 -16.10 -34.22 -3.24
N PHE A 467 -17.10 -33.60 -2.61
CA PHE A 467 -17.38 -32.17 -2.72
C PHE A 467 -16.14 -31.31 -2.40
N ILE A 468 -15.42 -31.59 -1.31
CA ILE A 468 -14.19 -30.84 -0.97
C ILE A 468 -13.09 -31.07 -2.02
N GLN A 469 -12.96 -32.28 -2.54
CA GLN A 469 -11.95 -32.60 -3.56
C GLN A 469 -12.22 -31.87 -4.89
N GLU A 470 -13.49 -31.78 -5.30
CA GLU A 470 -13.95 -31.05 -6.49
C GLU A 470 -13.81 -29.52 -6.33
N MET A 471 -14.25 -28.95 -5.20
CA MET A 471 -14.05 -27.53 -4.90
C MET A 471 -12.56 -27.16 -4.96
N ARG A 472 -11.69 -27.97 -4.36
CA ARG A 472 -10.23 -27.82 -4.44
C ARG A 472 -9.66 -28.04 -5.83
N LEU A 473 -10.30 -28.84 -6.69
CA LEU A 473 -9.87 -29.03 -8.07
C LEU A 473 -10.12 -27.74 -8.86
N HIS A 474 -11.32 -27.16 -8.78
CA HIS A 474 -11.63 -25.89 -9.45
C HIS A 474 -10.78 -24.73 -8.93
N MET A 475 -10.58 -24.60 -7.61
CA MET A 475 -9.69 -23.56 -7.05
C MET A 475 -8.24 -23.70 -7.57
N ARG A 476 -7.72 -24.93 -7.72
CA ARG A 476 -6.37 -25.16 -8.28
C ARG A 476 -6.32 -24.90 -9.78
N GLN A 477 -7.31 -25.37 -10.55
CA GLN A 477 -7.40 -25.14 -12.00
C GLN A 477 -7.45 -23.65 -12.33
N GLY A 478 -8.26 -22.87 -11.61
CA GLY A 478 -8.34 -21.42 -11.77
C GLY A 478 -7.02 -20.74 -11.43
N GLN A 479 -6.37 -21.13 -10.33
CA GLN A 479 -5.08 -20.55 -9.96
C GLN A 479 -3.96 -20.93 -10.95
N GLN A 480 -3.92 -22.18 -11.42
CA GLN A 480 -2.96 -22.63 -12.44
C GLN A 480 -3.13 -21.85 -13.75
N ALA A 481 -4.36 -21.71 -14.25
CA ALA A 481 -4.63 -20.95 -15.47
C ALA A 481 -4.33 -19.44 -15.31
N ARG A 482 -4.52 -18.86 -14.12
CA ARG A 482 -4.09 -17.48 -13.82
C ARG A 482 -2.56 -17.34 -13.78
N THR A 483 -1.85 -18.31 -13.21
CA THR A 483 -0.37 -18.36 -13.21
C THR A 483 0.19 -18.51 -14.62
N GLU A 484 -0.32 -19.45 -15.41
CA GLU A 484 0.05 -19.71 -16.81
C GLU A 484 -0.12 -18.48 -17.71
N MET A 485 -1.22 -17.72 -17.54
CA MET A 485 -1.43 -16.43 -18.22
C MET A 485 -0.37 -15.38 -17.84
N VAL A 486 0.04 -15.33 -16.56
CA VAL A 486 1.05 -14.37 -16.08
C VAL A 486 2.43 -14.76 -16.61
N GLU A 487 2.83 -16.02 -16.47
CA GLU A 487 4.16 -16.54 -16.84
C GLU A 487 4.50 -16.28 -18.32
N ALA A 488 3.58 -16.57 -19.24
CA ALA A 488 3.78 -16.31 -20.67
C ALA A 488 3.86 -14.81 -21.02
N ASN A 489 3.27 -13.94 -20.19
CA ASN A 489 3.22 -12.49 -20.41
C ASN A 489 4.31 -11.71 -19.66
N LEU A 490 5.20 -12.34 -18.89
CA LEU A 490 6.30 -11.67 -18.18
C LEU A 490 7.19 -10.83 -19.12
N ARG A 491 7.41 -11.26 -20.37
CA ARG A 491 8.17 -10.50 -21.39
C ARG A 491 7.57 -9.12 -21.68
N LEU A 492 6.25 -9.00 -21.64
CA LEU A 492 5.54 -7.73 -21.84
C LEU A 492 5.79 -6.75 -20.69
N VAL A 493 5.99 -7.26 -19.47
CA VAL A 493 6.37 -6.41 -18.33
C VAL A 493 7.72 -5.77 -18.58
N ILE A 494 8.72 -6.55 -19.00
CA ILE A 494 10.08 -6.04 -19.22
C ILE A 494 10.12 -4.99 -20.34
N SER A 495 9.43 -5.23 -21.47
CA SER A 495 9.45 -4.27 -22.60
C SER A 495 8.77 -2.93 -22.27
N ILE A 496 7.81 -2.92 -21.34
CA ILE A 496 7.20 -1.69 -20.81
C ILE A 496 8.12 -1.05 -19.76
N VAL A 497 8.65 -1.85 -18.83
CA VAL A 497 9.47 -1.39 -17.69
C VAL A 497 10.82 -0.83 -18.12
N LYS A 498 11.42 -1.31 -19.23
CA LYS A 498 12.70 -0.79 -19.76
C LYS A 498 12.67 0.73 -19.98
N LYS A 499 11.51 1.32 -20.33
CA LYS A 499 11.31 2.77 -20.51
C LYS A 499 11.33 3.59 -19.20
N TYR A 500 11.42 2.92 -18.06
CA TYR A 500 11.42 3.50 -16.71
C TYR A 500 12.69 3.21 -15.90
N MET A 501 13.71 2.61 -16.53
CA MET A 501 15.05 2.48 -15.95
C MET A 501 15.64 3.85 -15.60
N ASN A 502 16.61 3.86 -14.69
CA ASN A 502 17.36 5.04 -14.24
C ASN A 502 16.51 6.15 -13.57
N ARG A 503 15.26 5.86 -13.17
CA ARG A 503 14.36 6.79 -12.46
C ARG A 503 14.38 6.63 -10.92
N GLY A 504 15.53 6.26 -10.36
CA GLY A 504 15.74 6.14 -8.90
C GLY A 504 15.23 4.85 -8.23
N LEU A 505 14.77 3.86 -9.01
CA LEU A 505 14.37 2.53 -8.50
C LEU A 505 15.07 1.43 -9.31
N SER A 506 15.40 0.31 -8.66
CA SER A 506 16.08 -0.83 -9.28
C SER A 506 15.23 -1.44 -10.40
N PHE A 507 15.90 -1.94 -11.46
CA PHE A 507 15.23 -2.61 -12.57
C PHE A 507 14.46 -3.87 -12.12
N LEU A 508 14.99 -4.61 -11.13
CA LEU A 508 14.30 -5.75 -10.53
C LEU A 508 13.01 -5.34 -9.82
N ASP A 509 13.05 -4.28 -9.00
CA ASP A 509 11.89 -3.81 -8.25
C ASP A 509 10.80 -3.25 -9.19
N LEU A 510 11.21 -2.52 -10.22
CA LEU A 510 10.33 -2.07 -11.30
C LEU A 510 9.66 -3.24 -12.04
N ILE A 511 10.41 -4.34 -12.29
CA ILE A 511 9.85 -5.57 -12.87
C ILE A 511 8.85 -6.22 -11.90
N GLN A 512 9.12 -6.29 -10.58
CA GLN A 512 8.19 -6.93 -9.65
C GLN A 512 6.90 -6.11 -9.43
N GLU A 513 6.98 -4.78 -9.41
CA GLU A 513 5.79 -3.92 -9.39
C GLU A 513 5.04 -3.98 -10.73
N GLY A 514 5.75 -4.06 -11.85
CA GLY A 514 5.18 -4.34 -13.18
C GLY A 514 4.46 -5.69 -13.26
N ASN A 515 5.05 -6.77 -12.73
CA ASN A 515 4.45 -8.09 -12.58
C ASN A 515 3.19 -8.02 -11.69
N THR A 516 3.24 -7.20 -10.64
CA THR A 516 2.10 -6.93 -9.76
C THR A 516 1.01 -6.11 -10.45
N GLY A 517 1.35 -5.31 -11.47
CA GLY A 517 0.41 -4.73 -12.44
C GLY A 517 -0.20 -5.78 -13.37
N LEU A 518 0.62 -6.67 -13.95
CA LEU A 518 0.19 -7.76 -14.82
C LEU A 518 -0.80 -8.71 -14.13
N MET A 519 -0.53 -9.13 -12.89
CA MET A 519 -1.46 -9.94 -12.09
C MET A 519 -2.84 -9.25 -11.92
N LYS A 520 -2.86 -7.94 -11.67
CA LYS A 520 -4.10 -7.15 -11.57
C LYS A 520 -4.84 -7.01 -12.91
N ALA A 521 -4.13 -7.11 -14.05
CA ALA A 521 -4.73 -7.16 -15.38
C ALA A 521 -5.39 -8.52 -15.63
N VAL A 522 -4.70 -9.63 -15.33
CA VAL A 522 -5.25 -10.99 -15.48
C VAL A 522 -6.52 -11.18 -14.64
N GLU A 523 -6.55 -10.67 -13.40
CA GLU A 523 -7.75 -10.70 -12.53
C GLU A 523 -8.98 -9.91 -13.06
N LYS A 524 -8.82 -9.11 -14.12
CA LYS A 524 -9.86 -8.18 -14.61
C LYS A 524 -10.10 -8.23 -16.12
N PHE A 525 -9.39 -9.08 -16.84
CA PHE A 525 -9.44 -9.09 -18.30
C PHE A 525 -10.73 -9.74 -18.83
N GLU A 526 -11.46 -9.02 -19.67
CA GLU A 526 -12.73 -9.46 -20.24
C GLU A 526 -12.55 -9.81 -21.72
N TYR A 527 -12.11 -11.04 -22.02
CA TYR A 527 -11.83 -11.51 -23.39
C TYR A 527 -13.02 -11.32 -24.36
N ARG A 528 -14.24 -11.31 -23.82
CA ARG A 528 -15.51 -11.07 -24.54
C ARG A 528 -15.60 -9.68 -25.21
N ARG A 529 -14.68 -8.75 -24.90
CA ARG A 529 -14.56 -7.43 -25.54
C ARG A 529 -13.75 -7.42 -26.84
N GLY A 530 -13.20 -8.55 -27.29
CA GLY A 530 -12.44 -8.66 -28.54
C GLY A 530 -11.00 -8.14 -28.49
N TYR A 531 -10.68 -7.12 -27.69
CA TYR A 531 -9.32 -6.55 -27.57
C TYR A 531 -8.26 -7.56 -27.09
N LYS A 532 -7.03 -7.45 -27.63
CA LYS A 532 -5.86 -8.27 -27.24
C LYS A 532 -5.51 -8.08 -25.77
N PHE A 533 -5.00 -9.12 -25.10
CA PHE A 533 -4.64 -9.01 -23.67
C PHE A 533 -3.54 -7.96 -23.44
N SER A 534 -2.52 -7.93 -24.32
CA SER A 534 -1.39 -7.00 -24.23
C SER A 534 -1.79 -5.52 -24.17
N THR A 535 -2.80 -5.11 -24.96
CA THR A 535 -3.35 -3.74 -24.96
C THR A 535 -3.89 -3.37 -23.58
N TYR A 536 -4.63 -4.28 -22.94
CA TYR A 536 -5.20 -4.07 -21.61
C TYR A 536 -4.15 -4.14 -20.49
N ALA A 537 -3.25 -5.12 -20.56
CA ALA A 537 -2.18 -5.31 -19.59
C ALA A 537 -1.19 -4.12 -19.57
N THR A 538 -0.92 -3.52 -20.73
CA THR A 538 0.00 -2.37 -20.85
C THR A 538 -0.38 -1.22 -19.94
N TRP A 539 -1.68 -0.92 -19.80
CA TRP A 539 -2.17 0.13 -18.91
C TRP A 539 -1.90 -0.19 -17.43
N TRP A 540 -2.22 -1.40 -16.98
CA TRP A 540 -2.00 -1.82 -15.59
C TRP A 540 -0.51 -1.94 -15.21
N ILE A 541 0.32 -2.43 -16.12
CA ILE A 541 1.79 -2.53 -15.93
C ILE A 541 2.38 -1.12 -15.83
N ARG A 542 2.04 -0.22 -16.76
CA ARG A 542 2.47 1.18 -16.75
C ARG A 542 2.04 1.88 -15.45
N GLN A 543 0.77 1.76 -15.09
CA GLN A 543 0.23 2.38 -13.87
C GLN A 543 0.90 1.84 -12.59
N ALA A 544 1.28 0.56 -12.55
CA ALA A 544 2.02 -0.01 -11.44
C ALA A 544 3.46 0.52 -11.37
N ALA A 545 4.21 0.48 -12.48
CA ALA A 545 5.60 0.96 -12.52
C ALA A 545 5.72 2.47 -12.23
N THR A 546 4.90 3.31 -12.88
CA THR A 546 4.87 4.76 -12.61
C THR A 546 4.50 5.08 -11.17
N ARG A 547 3.56 4.31 -10.58
CA ARG A 547 3.20 4.45 -9.17
C ARG A 547 4.31 4.00 -8.23
N ALA A 548 5.00 2.89 -8.50
CA ALA A 548 6.09 2.40 -7.69
C ALA A 548 7.22 3.45 -7.60
N ILE A 549 7.58 4.05 -8.73
CA ILE A 549 8.55 5.15 -8.79
C ILE A 549 8.08 6.32 -7.90
N ALA A 550 6.83 6.75 -8.04
CA ALA A 550 6.29 7.84 -7.23
C ALA A 550 6.18 7.51 -5.72
N ASP A 551 5.81 6.27 -5.37
CA ASP A 551 5.61 5.87 -3.97
C ASP A 551 6.91 5.46 -3.24
N GLN A 552 7.98 5.05 -3.97
CA GLN A 552 9.19 4.38 -3.43
C GLN A 552 10.55 4.96 -3.87
N ALA A 553 10.71 5.58 -5.05
CA ALA A 553 12.03 5.91 -5.64
C ALA A 553 12.75 7.13 -5.05
N ARG A 554 12.32 7.64 -3.88
CA ARG A 554 13.00 8.73 -3.16
C ARG A 554 13.08 8.43 -1.66
N THR A 555 14.25 8.67 -1.08
CA THR A 555 14.55 8.53 0.37
C THR A 555 13.55 9.30 1.24
N ILE A 556 13.15 10.49 0.79
CA ILE A 556 12.04 11.24 1.37
C ILE A 556 10.82 11.04 0.46
N ARG A 557 9.83 10.31 0.96
CA ARG A 557 8.57 10.02 0.25
C ARG A 557 7.77 11.30 0.03
N ILE A 558 7.39 11.56 -1.22
CA ILE A 558 6.53 12.69 -1.62
C ILE A 558 5.18 12.15 -2.16
N PRO A 559 4.03 12.82 -1.92
CA PRO A 559 2.74 12.37 -2.45
C PRO A 559 2.69 12.39 -3.98
N VAL A 560 2.01 11.39 -4.58
CA VAL A 560 1.97 11.19 -6.05
C VAL A 560 1.53 12.45 -6.81
N HIS A 561 0.52 13.18 -6.36
CA HIS A 561 0.07 14.42 -7.02
C HIS A 561 1.11 15.55 -7.02
N MET A 562 1.99 15.59 -6.00
CA MET A 562 3.12 16.53 -5.99
C MET A 562 4.22 16.08 -6.95
N ILE A 563 4.40 14.77 -7.16
CA ILE A 563 5.32 14.22 -8.17
C ILE A 563 4.78 14.45 -9.59
N GLU A 564 3.47 14.33 -9.80
CA GLU A 564 2.80 14.75 -11.05
C GLU A 564 2.98 16.25 -11.29
N THR A 565 2.90 17.09 -10.25
CA THR A 565 3.16 18.54 -10.34
C THR A 565 4.62 18.84 -10.68
N ILE A 566 5.59 18.18 -10.03
CA ILE A 566 7.02 18.27 -10.37
C ILE A 566 7.26 17.84 -11.82
N ASN A 567 6.58 16.79 -12.28
CA ASN A 567 6.68 16.32 -13.67
C ASN A 567 5.91 17.18 -14.69
N LYS A 568 4.97 18.07 -14.29
CA LYS A 568 4.49 19.18 -15.16
C LYS A 568 5.56 20.26 -15.22
N LEU A 569 6.07 20.70 -14.07
CA LEU A 569 7.09 21.74 -13.96
C LEU A 569 8.35 21.40 -14.76
N LEU A 570 8.90 20.18 -14.64
CA LEU A 570 10.09 19.77 -15.39
C LEU A 570 9.88 19.65 -16.91
N ARG A 571 8.63 19.53 -17.39
CA ARG A 571 8.30 19.60 -18.82
C ARG A 571 8.19 21.04 -19.31
N VAL A 572 7.49 21.88 -18.54
CA VAL A 572 7.41 23.34 -18.77
C VAL A 572 8.80 23.97 -18.77
N GLN A 573 9.64 23.63 -17.79
CA GLN A 573 11.03 24.09 -17.72
C GLN A 573 11.83 23.70 -18.96
N LYS A 574 11.66 22.48 -19.49
CA LYS A 574 12.34 22.05 -20.72
C LYS A 574 11.86 22.82 -21.96
N LYS A 575 10.55 23.03 -22.10
CA LYS A 575 9.96 23.86 -23.16
C LYS A 575 10.53 25.28 -23.10
N LEU A 576 10.47 25.92 -21.93
CA LEU A 576 10.99 27.28 -21.73
C LEU A 576 12.51 27.38 -21.92
N VAL A 577 13.30 26.35 -21.61
CA VAL A 577 14.74 26.31 -21.94
C VAL A 577 14.97 26.31 -23.45
N GLN A 578 14.15 25.56 -24.21
CA GLN A 578 14.21 25.51 -25.67
C GLN A 578 13.77 26.83 -26.33
N GLU A 579 12.78 27.51 -25.75
CA GLU A 579 12.25 28.80 -26.25
C GLU A 579 13.11 30.01 -25.86
N LEU A 580 13.67 30.03 -24.65
CA LEU A 580 14.43 31.18 -24.10
C LEU A 580 15.95 31.04 -24.24
N GLY A 581 16.47 29.85 -24.58
CA GLY A 581 17.92 29.57 -24.64
C GLY A 581 18.63 29.60 -23.28
N ARG A 582 17.90 29.70 -22.17
CA ARG A 582 18.41 29.77 -20.79
C ARG A 582 17.47 29.09 -19.81
N GLU A 583 17.92 28.87 -18.57
CA GLU A 583 17.00 28.44 -17.52
C GLU A 583 15.91 29.51 -17.26
N PRO A 584 14.62 29.11 -17.17
CA PRO A 584 13.54 30.02 -16.83
C PRO A 584 13.57 30.36 -15.34
N THR A 585 13.16 31.58 -15.03
CA THR A 585 12.94 32.04 -13.65
C THR A 585 11.72 31.35 -13.03
N PRO A 586 11.62 31.27 -11.69
CA PRO A 586 10.42 30.78 -11.02
C PRO A 586 9.15 31.63 -11.21
N GLU A 587 9.25 32.76 -11.92
CA GLU A 587 8.13 33.63 -12.30
C GLU A 587 7.64 33.29 -13.72
N GLU A 588 8.53 33.18 -14.70
CA GLU A 588 8.20 32.69 -16.05
C GLU A 588 7.61 31.27 -16.00
N ALA A 589 8.22 30.39 -15.18
CA ALA A 589 7.71 29.03 -14.94
C ALA A 589 6.44 28.98 -14.08
N ALA A 590 5.98 30.11 -13.53
CA ALA A 590 4.71 30.21 -12.80
C ALA A 590 3.56 30.68 -13.69
N GLU A 591 3.85 31.60 -14.61
CA GLU A 591 2.94 32.08 -15.66
C GLU A 591 2.54 30.93 -16.60
N GLU A 592 3.49 30.25 -17.25
CA GLU A 592 3.26 29.08 -18.13
C GLU A 592 2.69 27.84 -17.39
N MET A 593 2.59 27.87 -16.06
CA MET A 593 1.99 26.79 -15.27
C MET A 593 0.57 27.06 -14.75
N ASP A 594 0.07 28.30 -14.82
CA ASP A 594 -1.12 28.80 -14.10
C ASP A 594 -1.03 28.63 -12.56
N LEU A 595 0.14 28.86 -11.96
CA LEU A 595 0.37 28.65 -10.52
C LEU A 595 0.99 29.87 -9.83
N PRO A 596 0.65 30.16 -8.56
CA PRO A 596 1.34 31.21 -7.80
C PRO A 596 2.84 30.93 -7.67
N VAL A 597 3.66 31.97 -7.85
CA VAL A 597 5.14 31.92 -7.76
C VAL A 597 5.63 31.24 -6.49
N GLU A 598 5.02 31.53 -5.32
CA GLU A 598 5.35 30.87 -4.06
C GLU A 598 5.20 29.34 -4.11
N ARG A 599 4.16 28.86 -4.79
CA ARG A 599 3.87 27.43 -4.96
C ARG A 599 4.88 26.79 -5.90
N VAL A 600 5.29 27.48 -6.97
CA VAL A 600 6.34 27.02 -7.89
C VAL A 600 7.70 26.94 -7.17
N ARG A 601 8.09 28.00 -6.43
CA ARG A 601 9.29 28.00 -5.57
C ARG A 601 9.26 26.87 -4.52
N ALA A 602 8.10 26.56 -3.94
CA ALA A 602 7.93 25.43 -3.04
C ALA A 602 8.06 24.07 -3.76
N VAL A 603 7.54 23.92 -4.98
CA VAL A 603 7.70 22.70 -5.79
C VAL A 603 9.16 22.48 -6.19
N TYR A 604 9.91 23.53 -6.58
CA TYR A 604 11.36 23.45 -6.80
C TYR A 604 12.09 22.91 -5.57
N LYS A 605 11.81 23.45 -4.37
CA LYS A 605 12.40 22.97 -3.11
C LYS A 605 12.02 21.53 -2.76
N MET A 606 10.87 21.03 -3.22
CA MET A 606 10.45 19.62 -3.08
C MET A 606 10.99 18.70 -4.19
N ALA A 607 11.54 19.24 -5.29
CA ALA A 607 12.12 18.47 -6.38
C ALA A 607 13.58 18.07 -6.12
N GLN A 608 14.29 18.82 -5.28
CA GLN A 608 15.68 18.58 -4.87
C GLN A 608 15.85 17.18 -4.24
N GLN A 609 16.94 16.50 -4.59
CA GLN A 609 17.32 15.20 -4.02
C GLN A 609 18.34 15.38 -2.90
N PRO A 610 18.31 14.55 -1.84
CA PRO A 610 19.33 14.59 -0.78
C PRO A 610 20.67 14.05 -1.30
N ILE A 611 21.76 14.75 -0.97
CA ILE A 611 23.14 14.39 -1.30
C ILE A 611 23.66 13.38 -0.26
N SER A 612 24.65 12.56 -0.61
CA SER A 612 25.31 11.64 0.32
C SER A 612 26.25 12.39 1.26
N LEU A 613 26.25 12.04 2.56
CA LEU A 613 27.27 12.51 3.52
C LEU A 613 28.67 11.93 3.22
N GLN A 614 28.73 10.94 2.31
CA GLN A 614 29.97 10.32 1.82
C GLN A 614 30.25 10.70 0.36
N SER A 615 29.66 11.79 -0.14
CA SER A 615 30.18 12.45 -1.34
C SER A 615 31.50 13.16 -0.95
N PRO A 616 32.61 12.93 -1.68
CA PRO A 616 33.87 13.66 -1.46
C PRO A 616 33.71 15.14 -1.82
N VAL A 617 34.59 15.98 -1.26
CA VAL A 617 34.56 17.44 -1.42
C VAL A 617 35.92 17.94 -1.90
N GLY A 618 36.01 18.22 -3.21
CA GLY A 618 37.27 18.53 -3.90
C GLY A 618 37.94 17.27 -4.45
N ASP A 619 39.20 17.42 -4.88
CA ASP A 619 39.94 16.40 -5.63
C ASP A 619 40.67 15.36 -4.73
N GLY A 620 40.40 15.36 -3.43
CA GLY A 620 41.06 14.48 -2.45
C GLY A 620 40.09 13.57 -1.71
N ASP A 621 40.37 12.26 -1.70
CA ASP A 621 39.53 11.21 -1.11
C ASP A 621 39.35 11.32 0.42
N ASP A 622 40.17 12.09 1.13
CA ASP A 622 40.10 12.21 2.59
C ASP A 622 38.91 13.04 3.11
N ALA A 623 38.40 14.00 2.31
CA ALA A 623 37.43 15.00 2.78
C ALA A 623 36.00 14.71 2.29
N HIS A 624 35.07 14.42 3.20
CA HIS A 624 33.69 14.06 2.86
C HIS A 624 32.70 15.16 3.28
N PHE A 625 31.56 15.25 2.57
CA PHE A 625 30.54 16.28 2.86
C PHE A 625 30.02 16.24 4.30
N GLY A 626 29.99 15.05 4.93
CA GLY A 626 29.60 14.89 6.33
C GLY A 626 30.53 15.58 7.34
N ASP A 627 31.81 15.76 7.01
CA ASP A 627 32.82 16.30 7.93
C ASP A 627 32.64 17.81 8.17
N PHE A 628 31.92 18.48 7.26
CA PHE A 628 31.60 19.92 7.33
C PHE A 628 30.26 20.21 8.03
N ILE A 629 29.54 19.20 8.52
CA ILE A 629 28.23 19.37 9.17
C ILE A 629 28.38 19.50 10.69
N GLU A 630 28.23 20.73 11.19
CA GLU A 630 28.22 21.01 12.63
C GLU A 630 27.03 20.39 13.39
N ASP A 631 27.30 19.80 14.55
CA ASP A 631 26.25 19.33 15.46
C ASP A 631 25.67 20.49 16.28
N LYS A 632 24.64 21.13 15.73
CA LYS A 632 23.85 22.19 16.39
C LYS A 632 23.07 21.71 17.63
N SER A 633 23.14 20.42 18.02
CA SER A 633 22.52 19.89 19.24
C SER A 633 23.49 19.74 20.41
N ALA A 634 24.80 19.88 20.18
CA ALA A 634 25.81 19.90 21.23
C ALA A 634 25.79 21.25 21.97
N GLU A 635 25.58 21.22 23.29
CA GLU A 635 25.71 22.42 24.13
C GLU A 635 27.17 22.91 24.12
N ASN A 636 27.39 24.16 23.70
CA ASN A 636 28.73 24.73 23.64
C ASN A 636 29.32 24.84 25.07
N PRO A 637 30.52 24.30 25.35
CA PRO A 637 31.13 24.38 26.69
C PRO A 637 31.31 25.81 27.21
N SER A 638 31.47 26.81 26.34
CA SER A 638 31.54 28.22 26.75
C SER A 638 30.18 28.74 27.23
N GLU A 639 29.10 28.44 26.52
CA GLU A 639 27.72 28.77 26.93
C GLU A 639 27.33 28.07 28.22
N MET A 640 27.61 26.77 28.36
CA MET A 640 27.32 26.02 29.59
C MET A 640 28.08 26.61 30.78
N THR A 641 29.34 27.00 30.58
CA THR A 641 30.14 27.71 31.58
C THR A 641 29.53 29.07 31.93
N ALA A 642 29.10 29.86 30.94
CA ALA A 642 28.44 31.15 31.16
C ALA A 642 27.10 31.01 31.92
N TYR A 643 26.28 30.01 31.59
CA TYR A 643 25.05 29.68 32.32
C TYR A 643 25.33 29.23 33.76
N SER A 644 26.39 28.47 34.02
CA SER A 644 26.78 28.10 35.39
C SER A 644 27.26 29.33 36.18
N MET A 645 28.12 30.17 35.60
CA MET A 645 28.59 31.41 36.21
C MET A 645 27.42 32.38 36.50
N LEU A 646 26.48 32.52 35.57
CA LEU A 646 25.24 33.29 35.78
C LEU A 646 24.42 32.71 36.93
N LYS A 647 24.26 31.38 37.00
CA LYS A 647 23.50 30.72 38.08
C LYS A 647 24.11 30.97 39.45
N ASP A 648 25.44 30.95 39.57
CA ASP A 648 26.13 31.21 40.82
C ASP A 648 26.17 32.71 41.18
N ARG A 649 26.32 33.62 40.21
CA ARG A 649 26.14 35.06 40.45
C ARG A 649 24.70 35.45 40.78
N LEU A 650 23.71 34.73 40.26
CA LEU A 650 22.31 34.90 40.62
C LEU A 650 22.06 34.44 42.07
N ARG A 651 22.68 33.34 42.52
CA ARG A 651 22.68 32.91 43.93
C ARG A 651 23.32 33.98 44.83
N ASP A 652 24.55 34.43 44.53
CA ASP A 652 25.25 35.51 45.25
C ASP A 652 24.37 36.76 45.46
N VAL A 653 23.54 37.09 44.47
CA VAL A 653 22.67 38.27 44.49
C VAL A 653 21.34 38.01 45.22
N LEU A 654 20.76 36.81 45.08
CA LEU A 654 19.55 36.41 45.81
C LEU A 654 19.80 36.26 47.32
N ASP A 655 20.99 35.82 47.73
CA ASP A 655 21.42 35.76 49.13
C ASP A 655 21.45 37.14 49.82
N THR A 656 21.47 38.24 49.05
CA THR A 656 21.37 39.61 49.59
C THR A 656 19.92 40.09 49.82
N LEU A 657 18.91 39.29 49.51
CA LEU A 657 17.52 39.54 49.88
C LEU A 657 17.20 38.96 51.26
N THR A 658 16.04 39.32 51.84
CA THR A 658 15.56 38.56 53.01
C THR A 658 15.11 37.17 52.56
N GLU A 659 15.26 36.16 53.42
CA GLU A 659 14.90 34.75 53.13
C GLU A 659 13.48 34.61 52.54
N ARG A 660 12.51 35.38 53.06
CA ARG A 660 11.13 35.42 52.58
C ARG A 660 10.95 36.13 51.22
N GLU A 661 11.79 37.10 50.88
CA GLU A 661 11.81 37.73 49.56
C GLU A 661 12.48 36.80 48.53
N ARG A 662 13.59 36.14 48.91
CA ARG A 662 14.27 35.13 48.10
C ARG A 662 13.35 33.96 47.77
N ALA A 663 12.79 33.28 48.78
CA ALA A 663 12.02 32.07 48.59
C ALA A 663 10.73 32.31 47.76
N VAL A 664 10.15 33.52 47.85
CA VAL A 664 9.07 33.94 46.94
C VAL A 664 9.56 34.02 45.49
N LEU A 665 10.75 34.54 45.20
CA LEU A 665 11.31 34.54 43.84
C LEU A 665 11.70 33.12 43.37
N ASP A 666 12.35 32.33 44.22
CA ASP A 666 12.79 30.97 43.88
C ASP A 666 11.59 30.09 43.47
N TYR A 667 10.48 30.10 44.21
CA TYR A 667 9.25 29.39 43.83
C TYR A 667 8.49 30.05 42.66
N ARG A 668 8.50 31.38 42.56
CA ARG A 668 7.80 32.11 41.50
C ARG A 668 8.39 31.85 40.11
N PHE A 669 9.73 31.79 40.02
CA PHE A 669 10.46 31.62 38.77
C PHE A 669 11.05 30.20 38.57
N GLY A 670 11.03 29.35 39.61
CA GLY A 670 11.51 27.97 39.53
C GLY A 670 13.03 27.84 39.59
N LEU A 671 13.73 28.74 40.28
CA LEU A 671 15.20 28.89 40.20
C LEU A 671 15.98 27.71 40.80
N THR A 672 15.35 26.94 41.71
CA THR A 672 15.88 25.70 42.28
C THR A 672 15.34 24.46 41.56
N ASP A 673 14.01 24.41 41.37
CA ASP A 673 13.27 23.19 41.01
C ASP A 673 12.98 23.07 39.50
N GLY A 674 13.22 24.13 38.71
CA GLY A 674 12.83 24.25 37.30
C GLY A 674 11.34 24.59 37.07
N TYR A 675 10.49 24.50 38.08
CA TYR A 675 9.04 24.73 37.97
C TYR A 675 8.64 26.12 38.50
N SER A 676 8.32 27.05 37.60
CA SER A 676 7.72 28.34 37.94
C SER A 676 6.27 28.18 38.44
N ARG A 677 5.93 28.75 39.60
CA ARG A 677 4.61 28.66 40.22
C ARG A 677 3.82 29.97 40.10
N THR A 678 2.49 29.90 40.14
CA THR A 678 1.64 31.11 40.09
C THR A 678 1.61 31.85 41.42
N LEU A 679 1.27 33.14 41.39
CA LEU A 679 1.14 33.99 42.59
C LEU A 679 0.09 33.49 43.60
N GLU A 680 -0.85 32.64 43.18
CA GLU A 680 -1.84 32.05 44.09
C GLU A 680 -1.32 30.78 44.74
N GLU A 681 -0.62 29.91 44.00
CA GLU A 681 0.03 28.71 44.53
C GLU A 681 1.12 29.08 45.55
N VAL A 682 2.01 30.02 45.19
CA VAL A 682 3.00 30.59 46.11
C VAL A 682 2.32 31.24 47.33
N GLY A 683 1.15 31.85 47.15
CA GLY A 683 0.34 32.40 48.24
C GLY A 683 -0.14 31.32 49.23
N ARG A 684 -0.62 30.18 48.72
CA ARG A 684 -1.04 29.03 49.54
C ARG A 684 0.14 28.46 50.33
N GLU A 685 1.32 28.32 49.72
CA GLU A 685 2.51 27.77 50.39
C GLU A 685 3.04 28.68 51.51
N PHE A 686 3.08 30.01 51.29
CA PHE A 686 3.47 30.97 52.34
C PHE A 686 2.35 31.36 53.30
N ASN A 687 1.15 30.76 53.20
CA ASN A 687 -0.07 31.11 53.95
C ASN A 687 -0.41 32.62 53.89
N VAL A 688 -0.36 33.19 52.69
CA VAL A 688 -0.44 34.63 52.41
C VAL A 688 -1.32 34.90 51.17
N THR A 689 -2.03 36.02 51.14
CA THR A 689 -2.88 36.38 49.99
C THR A 689 -2.07 36.63 48.72
N ARG A 690 -2.63 36.25 47.56
CA ARG A 690 -2.02 36.43 46.22
C ARG A 690 -1.44 37.84 46.00
N GLU A 691 -2.17 38.89 46.39
CA GLU A 691 -1.72 40.28 46.23
C GLU A 691 -0.54 40.62 47.15
N ARG A 692 -0.46 40.02 48.34
CA ARG A 692 0.68 40.19 49.24
C ARG A 692 1.93 39.46 48.75
N ILE A 693 1.79 38.34 48.03
CA ILE A 693 2.92 37.76 47.28
C ILE A 693 3.38 38.71 46.17
N ARG A 694 2.45 39.28 45.38
CA ARG A 694 2.78 40.28 44.33
C ARG A 694 3.52 41.50 44.89
N GLN A 695 3.15 41.97 46.09
CA GLN A 695 3.88 43.04 46.79
C GLN A 695 5.30 42.62 47.19
N ILE A 696 5.52 41.39 47.63
CA ILE A 696 6.84 40.86 48.00
C ILE A 696 7.71 40.68 46.75
N GLU A 697 7.18 40.10 45.67
CA GLU A 697 7.82 39.97 44.35
C GLU A 697 8.26 41.36 43.83
N ALA A 698 7.35 42.33 43.77
CA ALA A 698 7.65 43.69 43.31
C ALA A 698 8.70 44.40 44.19
N LYS A 699 8.66 44.20 45.51
CA LYS A 699 9.65 44.75 46.45
C LYS A 699 11.04 44.10 46.27
N ALA A 700 11.08 42.78 46.09
CA ALA A 700 12.31 42.04 45.85
C ALA A 700 12.95 42.45 44.50
N LEU A 701 12.17 42.51 43.43
CA LEU A 701 12.62 43.00 42.12
C LEU A 701 13.10 44.46 42.18
N ARG A 702 12.44 45.33 42.96
CA ARG A 702 12.90 46.72 43.18
C ARG A 702 14.24 46.79 43.93
N LYS A 703 14.49 45.88 44.89
CA LYS A 703 15.80 45.74 45.55
C LYS A 703 16.89 45.25 44.59
N LEU A 704 16.57 44.24 43.76
CA LEU A 704 17.51 43.69 42.76
C LEU A 704 17.90 44.73 41.70
N ARG A 705 16.99 45.65 41.36
CA ARG A 705 17.25 46.80 40.46
C ARG A 705 18.10 47.92 41.09
N HIS A 706 18.64 47.77 42.30
CA HIS A 706 19.60 48.74 42.84
C HIS A 706 20.96 48.61 42.11
N PRO A 707 21.63 49.71 41.70
CA PRO A 707 22.84 49.64 40.86
C PRO A 707 23.95 48.72 41.41
N THR A 708 24.16 48.70 42.73
CA THR A 708 25.15 47.83 43.42
C THR A 708 24.88 46.33 43.25
N ARG A 709 23.63 45.94 42.97
CA ARG A 709 23.22 44.54 42.71
C ARG A 709 23.10 44.27 41.22
N MET A 710 22.56 45.23 40.46
CA MET A 710 22.46 45.18 39.00
C MET A 710 23.82 44.91 38.34
N ARG A 711 24.87 45.68 38.72
CA ARG A 711 26.24 45.53 38.21
C ARG A 711 26.87 44.13 38.36
N LYS A 712 26.34 43.27 39.25
CA LYS A 712 26.79 41.87 39.39
C LYS A 712 26.20 40.91 38.34
N LEU A 713 25.13 41.33 37.66
CA LEU A 713 24.38 40.56 36.66
C LEU A 713 24.38 41.22 35.27
N GLU A 714 24.75 42.51 35.21
CA GLU A 714 24.75 43.36 34.01
C GLU A 714 25.56 42.76 32.86
N GLY A 715 26.79 42.30 33.12
CA GLY A 715 27.65 41.63 32.10
C GLY A 715 27.16 40.27 31.60
N PHE A 716 26.05 39.73 32.10
CA PHE A 716 25.38 38.54 31.55
C PHE A 716 24.16 38.89 30.69
N LEU A 717 23.77 40.17 30.59
CA LEU A 717 22.74 40.63 29.65
C LEU A 717 23.30 40.91 28.25
N GLU A 718 24.61 41.10 28.13
CA GLU A 718 25.31 41.39 26.87
C GLU A 718 25.77 40.12 26.11
N MET A 719 25.71 38.95 26.75
CA MET A 719 26.06 37.64 26.15
C MET A 719 24.86 36.95 25.47
N ARG A 720 24.08 37.68 24.64
CA ARG A 720 22.82 37.14 24.08
C ARG A 720 22.41 37.73 22.73
#